data_AF-A0A812RK46-F1
#
_entry.id   AF-A0A812RK46-F1
#
_cell.length_a   1.000
_cell.length_b   1.000
_cell.length_c   1.000
_cell.angle_alpha   90.00
_cell.angle_beta   90.00
_cell.angle_gamma   90.00
#
_symmetry.space_group_name_H-M   'P 1'
#
loop_
_entity.id
_entity.type
_entity.pdbx_description
1 polymer ?
#
loop_
_entity_poly.entity_id
_entity_poly.type
_entity_poly.pdbx_seq_one_letter_code
_entity_poly.pdbx_strand_id
1 'polypeptide(L)'
;MIIARTATHLASELDALRFKNGAQRCVSLVTTRGGFHDGHGTVINAADTVSDIVVVAVAPEPNQKNGNLVTASEFQDISFLENHHVDLLYAPADDELFPHSFEFMIGVAQPHACDVVDVGAYRLTQHLKLINAVLPNIMVWGEKNFVEFHSVRQMINNLDIRTQIQCVPTLRHADGVAVSSAAENMTAAERANLPILYETLNNVAHAIRTGARTFSNLEKTARLALRGAGLQIQYFKILDEENLGAASEKTTTYRILGGVKLGNIPNLTDPLTQQPLKSLLNDKQRAQRLQHQLAGIWFDFSKQWVDGVVLDGLTALAHDRNVMSQAKAMLAGEAINLSENRAVLHSALRGGAPAADKDMQDQVNKTLSRMFKLEADITSGRWRGYTGKVITDIVHIGIGGSHLGPELVVNALVDHKTNSLRIHFVANIDAAELTRTLALCQPETTLFIIASKSFGTLETQVNAKSARSWFLERTGSLEGIAKHFVAITTNLSAAKAFGLDEANLFPLWDWVGGRFSLWSAVGLPILMSIGKQGFEAFLAGAKEVDTHFATAPAAANVPLLSALLATWNYNFLGARSLAVLAYDERLKLLPDYLQQLEMESNGKSVNRAGERVDCATMPILWGGTGTKGQHAYHQMLHQGTHEFTADFIIVAQDEHNYPEHHNWLLANALGQSQAMAIGHLPAENEPHKAVAGNHSTTTIVLDALAPRQLGALLATYEHKVFCQGAIWDINSFDQWGVELGKRLAEPIYAQLAGHTGQPATQDLVTQHLLDHLKNKKR
;
A
#
# COMPACT_ATOMS: atom_id res chain seq x y z
N MET A 1 23.91 -36.95 -23.54
CA MET A 1 23.83 -35.49 -23.79
C MET A 1 24.96 -34.77 -23.05
N ILE A 2 25.53 -33.69 -23.61
CA ILE A 2 26.52 -32.81 -22.95
C ILE A 2 25.79 -31.72 -22.15
N ILE A 3 26.27 -31.35 -20.97
CA ILE A 3 25.66 -30.30 -20.14
C ILE A 3 26.67 -29.17 -19.91
N ALA A 4 26.38 -27.99 -20.44
CA ALA A 4 27.19 -26.80 -20.27
C ALA A 4 26.53 -25.82 -19.31
N ARG A 5 27.28 -25.39 -18.29
CA ARG A 5 26.86 -24.39 -17.29
C ARG A 5 27.44 -23.01 -17.54
N THR A 6 28.41 -22.91 -18.43
CA THR A 6 29.02 -21.65 -18.84
C THR A 6 29.16 -21.56 -20.35
N ALA A 7 29.12 -20.35 -20.90
CA ALA A 7 29.30 -20.06 -22.32
C ALA A 7 30.66 -20.55 -22.82
N THR A 8 31.69 -20.51 -21.96
CA THR A 8 33.03 -21.02 -22.31
C THR A 8 33.03 -22.54 -22.44
N HIS A 9 32.39 -23.25 -21.50
CA HIS A 9 32.25 -24.70 -21.58
C HIS A 9 31.37 -25.10 -22.78
N LEU A 10 30.26 -24.39 -23.00
CA LEU A 10 29.38 -24.56 -24.16
C LEU A 10 30.16 -24.45 -25.46
N ALA A 11 30.93 -23.37 -25.64
CA ALA A 11 31.68 -23.12 -26.87
C ALA A 11 32.69 -24.24 -27.16
N SER A 12 33.44 -24.69 -26.14
CA SER A 12 34.42 -25.77 -26.29
C SER A 12 33.79 -27.08 -26.79
N GLU A 13 32.69 -27.50 -26.18
CA GLU A 13 32.00 -28.73 -26.55
C GLU A 13 31.28 -28.61 -27.89
N LEU A 14 30.61 -27.48 -28.13
CA LEU A 14 29.86 -27.25 -29.35
C LEU A 14 30.77 -27.11 -30.56
N ASP A 15 31.95 -26.46 -30.44
CA ASP A 15 32.91 -26.37 -31.54
C ASP A 15 33.47 -27.75 -31.94
N ALA A 16 33.72 -28.62 -30.96
CA ALA A 16 34.14 -30.00 -31.23
C ALA A 16 33.06 -30.81 -31.96
N LEU A 17 31.78 -30.59 -31.63
CA LEU A 17 30.65 -31.23 -32.32
C LEU A 17 30.40 -30.63 -33.71
N ARG A 18 30.51 -29.30 -33.83
CA ARG A 18 30.24 -28.51 -35.03
C ARG A 18 31.21 -28.82 -36.16
N PHE A 19 32.48 -29.12 -35.83
CA PHE A 19 33.52 -29.44 -36.79
C PHE A 19 33.99 -30.89 -36.64
N LYS A 20 33.19 -31.83 -37.15
CA LYS A 20 33.54 -33.26 -37.17
C LYS A 20 33.90 -33.71 -38.59
N ASN A 21 35.07 -34.33 -38.75
CA ASN A 21 35.57 -34.85 -40.03
C ASN A 21 35.68 -33.79 -41.17
N GLY A 22 35.92 -32.52 -40.84
CA GLY A 22 36.08 -31.44 -41.82
C GLY A 22 34.78 -30.91 -42.45
N ALA A 23 33.61 -31.43 -42.05
CA ALA A 23 32.31 -30.91 -42.43
C ALA A 23 31.71 -30.05 -41.29
N GLN A 24 31.16 -28.89 -41.63
CA GLN A 24 30.43 -28.06 -40.68
C GLN A 24 29.00 -28.59 -40.54
N ARG A 25 28.64 -29.02 -39.33
CA ARG A 25 27.31 -29.54 -39.00
C ARG A 25 26.33 -28.42 -38.66
N CYS A 26 25.07 -28.58 -39.07
CA CYS A 26 23.98 -27.65 -38.78
C CYS A 26 23.59 -27.75 -37.30
N VAL A 27 23.58 -26.62 -36.59
CA VAL A 27 23.21 -26.53 -35.17
C VAL A 27 21.83 -25.88 -35.04
N SER A 28 20.92 -26.54 -34.32
CA SER A 28 19.66 -25.93 -33.89
C SER A 28 19.70 -25.44 -32.44
N LEU A 29 18.91 -24.41 -32.15
CA LEU A 29 18.66 -23.91 -30.80
C LEU A 29 17.17 -23.92 -30.46
N VAL A 30 16.83 -24.52 -29.33
CA VAL A 30 15.51 -24.40 -28.67
C VAL A 30 15.70 -23.73 -27.31
N THR A 31 14.99 -22.65 -27.05
CA THR A 31 15.04 -21.95 -25.76
C THR A 31 13.81 -22.24 -24.92
N THR A 32 14.01 -22.48 -23.62
CA THR A 32 12.91 -22.68 -22.66
C THR A 32 13.29 -22.15 -21.27
N ARG A 33 12.35 -22.23 -20.33
CA ARG A 33 12.52 -21.93 -18.90
C ARG A 33 12.60 -23.19 -18.03
N GLY A 34 12.71 -24.37 -18.66
CA GLY A 34 12.62 -25.67 -17.99
C GLY A 34 11.18 -26.14 -17.85
N GLY A 35 10.94 -27.13 -16.97
CA GLY A 35 9.60 -27.72 -16.79
C GLY A 35 9.12 -28.43 -18.05
N PHE A 36 9.95 -29.35 -18.56
CA PHE A 36 9.73 -30.02 -19.84
C PHE A 36 8.46 -30.88 -19.83
N HIS A 37 7.80 -30.93 -20.99
CA HIS A 37 6.57 -31.66 -21.24
C HIS A 37 6.43 -31.91 -22.74
N ASP A 38 5.43 -32.68 -23.18
CA ASP A 38 5.29 -33.12 -24.58
C ASP A 38 5.27 -31.96 -25.60
N GLY A 39 4.69 -30.82 -25.22
CA GLY A 39 4.77 -29.59 -26.01
C GLY A 39 6.21 -29.11 -26.30
N HIS A 40 7.13 -29.22 -25.33
CA HIS A 40 8.56 -28.96 -25.56
C HIS A 40 9.18 -30.04 -26.45
N GLY A 41 8.83 -31.31 -26.22
CA GLY A 41 9.28 -32.44 -27.03
C GLY A 41 8.96 -32.28 -28.51
N THR A 42 7.80 -31.67 -28.85
CA THR A 42 7.41 -31.40 -30.24
C THR A 42 8.34 -30.38 -30.91
N VAL A 43 8.73 -29.32 -30.19
CA VAL A 43 9.66 -28.30 -30.70
C VAL A 43 11.08 -28.87 -30.84
N ILE A 44 11.51 -29.68 -29.88
CA ILE A 44 12.82 -30.35 -29.90
C ILE A 44 12.91 -31.35 -31.05
N ASN A 45 11.89 -32.20 -31.24
CA ASN A 45 11.86 -33.15 -32.36
C ASN A 45 11.86 -32.43 -33.71
N ALA A 46 11.17 -31.30 -33.82
CA ALA A 46 11.23 -30.49 -35.04
C ALA A 46 12.65 -29.95 -35.28
N ALA A 47 13.37 -29.56 -34.21
CA ALA A 47 14.77 -29.15 -34.28
C ALA A 47 15.70 -30.29 -34.73
N ASP A 48 15.49 -31.50 -34.21
CA ASP A 48 16.21 -32.72 -34.62
C ASP A 48 16.02 -33.01 -36.13
N THR A 49 14.84 -32.78 -36.69
CA THR A 49 14.61 -33.01 -38.13
C THR A 49 15.31 -32.02 -39.07
N VAL A 50 15.73 -30.86 -38.59
CA VAL A 50 16.28 -29.76 -39.41
C VAL A 50 17.74 -29.42 -39.09
N SER A 51 18.37 -30.19 -38.20
CA SER A 51 19.75 -29.96 -37.79
C SER A 51 20.50 -31.26 -37.54
N ASP A 52 21.81 -31.17 -37.48
CA ASP A 52 22.69 -32.28 -37.13
C ASP A 52 22.97 -32.32 -35.63
N ILE A 53 22.83 -31.18 -34.94
CA ILE A 53 23.13 -30.99 -33.53
C ILE A 53 21.99 -30.20 -32.89
N VAL A 54 21.35 -30.76 -31.87
CA VAL A 54 20.27 -30.11 -31.13
C VAL A 54 20.79 -29.54 -29.81
N VAL A 55 20.71 -28.21 -29.68
CA VAL A 55 21.02 -27.50 -28.44
C VAL A 55 19.74 -27.00 -27.78
N VAL A 56 19.53 -27.36 -26.52
CA VAL A 56 18.46 -26.80 -25.69
C VAL A 56 19.06 -25.84 -24.67
N ALA A 57 18.58 -24.60 -24.63
CA ALA A 57 19.00 -23.62 -23.63
C ALA A 57 17.89 -23.36 -22.61
N VAL A 58 18.19 -23.56 -21.32
CA VAL A 58 17.30 -23.22 -20.20
C VAL A 58 17.72 -21.88 -19.62
N ALA A 59 16.87 -20.88 -19.78
CA ALA A 59 17.20 -19.50 -19.47
C ALA A 59 16.36 -19.00 -18.26
N PRO A 60 17.00 -18.65 -17.12
CA PRO A 60 16.31 -18.21 -15.91
C PRO A 60 15.64 -16.82 -16.08
N GLU A 61 14.63 -16.52 -15.25
CA GLU A 61 14.06 -15.16 -15.15
C GLU A 61 14.81 -14.31 -14.13
N PRO A 62 14.96 -12.99 -14.37
CA PRO A 62 15.51 -12.08 -13.36
C PRO A 62 14.58 -12.10 -12.16
N ASN A 63 15.15 -12.34 -10.98
CA ASN A 63 14.43 -12.32 -9.70
C ASN A 63 13.38 -13.43 -9.49
N GLN A 64 13.31 -14.46 -10.34
CA GLN A 64 12.67 -15.71 -9.94
C GLN A 64 13.68 -16.57 -9.18
N LYS A 65 13.47 -16.79 -7.89
CA LYS A 65 14.33 -17.56 -6.97
C LYS A 65 14.44 -19.08 -7.26
N ASN A 66 14.22 -19.52 -8.51
CA ASN A 66 14.40 -20.90 -8.93
C ASN A 66 15.50 -21.08 -10.00
N GLY A 67 16.46 -20.15 -10.07
CA GLY A 67 17.65 -20.24 -10.95
C GLY A 67 18.69 -21.29 -10.53
N ASN A 68 18.43 -22.12 -9.52
CA ASN A 68 19.25 -23.29 -9.25
C ASN A 68 18.58 -24.52 -9.84
N LEU A 69 19.00 -24.89 -11.06
CA LEU A 69 18.76 -26.20 -11.66
C LEU A 69 19.41 -27.36 -10.87
N VAL A 70 19.65 -27.23 -9.55
CA VAL A 70 20.16 -28.31 -8.70
C VAL A 70 19.03 -28.74 -7.76
N THR A 71 18.06 -29.47 -8.31
CA THR A 71 17.00 -30.16 -7.55
C THR A 71 16.63 -31.48 -8.24
N ALA A 72 15.78 -32.30 -7.62
CA ALA A 72 15.31 -33.57 -8.20
C ALA A 72 14.64 -33.44 -9.59
N SER A 73 14.25 -32.23 -10.01
CA SER A 73 13.73 -31.95 -11.35
C SER A 73 14.80 -32.00 -12.45
N GLU A 74 16.07 -31.72 -12.13
CA GLU A 74 17.16 -31.70 -13.11
C GLU A 74 17.36 -33.08 -13.76
N PHE A 75 17.28 -34.15 -12.97
CA PHE A 75 17.39 -35.52 -13.47
C PHE A 75 16.22 -35.90 -14.40
N GLN A 76 15.02 -35.41 -14.11
CA GLN A 76 13.82 -35.63 -14.93
C GLN A 76 13.92 -34.84 -16.25
N ASP A 77 14.37 -33.59 -16.18
CA ASP A 77 14.60 -32.72 -17.34
C ASP A 77 15.69 -33.30 -18.25
N ILE A 78 16.82 -33.77 -17.68
CA ILE A 78 17.89 -34.43 -18.44
C ILE A 78 17.37 -35.69 -19.12
N SER A 79 16.65 -36.55 -18.39
CA SER A 79 16.10 -37.79 -18.94
C SER A 79 15.10 -37.50 -20.07
N PHE A 80 14.28 -36.46 -19.93
CA PHE A 80 13.37 -36.01 -20.99
C PHE A 80 14.15 -35.59 -22.24
N LEU A 81 15.19 -34.77 -22.08
CA LEU A 81 16.01 -34.27 -23.19
C LEU A 81 16.77 -35.40 -23.91
N GLU A 82 17.28 -36.38 -23.17
CA GLU A 82 17.94 -37.56 -23.76
C GLU A 82 16.97 -38.40 -24.60
N ASN A 83 15.72 -38.56 -24.16
CA ASN A 83 14.68 -39.25 -24.92
C ASN A 83 14.27 -38.52 -26.20
N HIS A 84 14.59 -37.22 -26.31
CA HIS A 84 14.33 -36.37 -27.46
C HIS A 84 15.61 -36.07 -28.28
N HIS A 85 16.65 -36.91 -28.14
CA HIS A 85 17.91 -36.82 -28.90
C HIS A 85 18.63 -35.45 -28.80
N VAL A 86 18.53 -34.78 -27.65
CA VAL A 86 19.28 -33.53 -27.44
C VAL A 86 20.76 -33.83 -27.26
N ASP A 87 21.60 -33.23 -28.10
CA ASP A 87 23.05 -33.38 -28.02
C ASP A 87 23.63 -32.58 -26.86
N LEU A 88 23.13 -31.36 -26.64
CA LEU A 88 23.68 -30.43 -25.66
C LEU A 88 22.60 -29.62 -24.93
N LEU A 89 22.66 -29.62 -23.60
CA LEU A 89 21.90 -28.75 -22.71
C LEU A 89 22.78 -27.59 -22.25
N TYR A 90 22.41 -26.35 -22.59
CA TYR A 90 23.01 -25.14 -22.04
C TYR A 90 22.13 -24.58 -20.93
N ALA A 91 22.65 -24.55 -19.71
CA ALA A 91 21.92 -24.13 -18.52
C ALA A 91 22.78 -23.17 -17.68
N PRO A 92 22.99 -21.93 -18.18
CA PRO A 92 23.84 -20.94 -17.54
C PRO A 92 23.28 -20.48 -16.19
N ALA A 93 24.18 -20.07 -15.30
CA ALA A 93 23.81 -19.41 -14.05
C ALA A 93 23.23 -18.00 -14.30
N ASP A 94 22.48 -17.49 -13.31
CA ASP A 94 21.83 -16.18 -13.40
C ASP A 94 22.83 -15.05 -13.68
N ASP A 95 23.97 -15.05 -13.01
CA ASP A 95 25.04 -14.04 -13.14
C ASP A 95 25.73 -14.08 -14.51
N GLU A 96 25.72 -15.23 -15.18
CA GLU A 96 26.27 -15.40 -16.52
C GLU A 96 25.38 -14.79 -17.61
N LEU A 97 24.06 -14.94 -17.48
CA LEU A 97 23.12 -14.24 -18.36
C LEU A 97 22.90 -12.79 -17.93
N PHE A 98 23.04 -12.46 -16.65
CA PHE A 98 22.59 -11.21 -16.04
C PHE A 98 23.61 -10.64 -15.03
N PRO A 99 24.70 -10.02 -15.51
CA PRO A 99 25.70 -9.41 -14.63
C PRO A 99 25.11 -8.22 -13.84
N HIS A 100 25.69 -7.90 -12.69
CA HIS A 100 25.17 -6.96 -11.67
C HIS A 100 24.79 -5.53 -12.16
N SER A 101 25.17 -5.14 -13.38
CA SER A 101 24.75 -3.88 -14.03
C SER A 101 24.43 -4.10 -15.50
N PHE A 102 23.19 -3.85 -15.91
CA PHE A 102 22.80 -3.75 -17.32
C PHE A 102 22.92 -2.30 -17.79
N GLU A 103 24.07 -1.94 -18.35
CA GLU A 103 24.21 -0.62 -19.01
C GLU A 103 23.54 -0.60 -20.39
N PHE A 104 23.40 -1.78 -21.02
CA PHE A 104 22.86 -1.93 -22.38
C PHE A 104 21.82 -3.05 -22.42
N MET A 105 20.70 -2.79 -23.09
CA MET A 105 19.64 -3.75 -23.36
C MET A 105 19.09 -3.56 -24.77
N ILE A 106 18.55 -4.63 -25.34
CA ILE A 106 17.86 -4.62 -26.62
C ILE A 106 16.37 -4.58 -26.36
N GLY A 107 15.74 -3.48 -26.71
CA GLY A 107 14.29 -3.33 -26.70
C GLY A 107 13.72 -3.19 -28.12
N VAL A 108 12.41 -3.23 -28.23
CA VAL A 108 11.72 -2.85 -29.47
C VAL A 108 11.66 -1.32 -29.52
N ALA A 109 12.17 -0.71 -30.60
CA ALA A 109 12.29 0.75 -30.73
C ALA A 109 10.94 1.48 -30.77
N GLN A 110 9.90 0.83 -31.31
CA GLN A 110 8.52 1.24 -31.16
C GLN A 110 7.74 0.08 -30.54
N PRO A 111 6.93 0.30 -29.49
CA PRO A 111 6.05 -0.73 -28.98
C PRO A 111 5.18 -1.25 -30.14
N HIS A 112 4.93 -2.56 -30.18
CA HIS A 112 3.88 -3.08 -31.05
C HIS A 112 2.60 -2.28 -30.77
N ALA A 113 1.81 -1.95 -31.79
CA ALA A 113 0.57 -1.16 -31.63
C ALA A 113 -0.53 -1.88 -30.81
N CYS A 114 -0.17 -2.98 -30.14
CA CYS A 114 -1.02 -3.93 -29.47
C CYS A 114 -0.42 -4.28 -28.10
N ASP A 115 -1.08 -3.85 -27.02
CA ASP A 115 -0.68 -4.05 -25.62
C ASP A 115 -0.83 -5.50 -25.12
N VAL A 116 -0.79 -6.49 -26.02
CA VAL A 116 -1.17 -7.88 -25.70
C VAL A 116 -0.10 -8.62 -24.90
N VAL A 117 1.18 -8.42 -25.22
CA VAL A 117 2.33 -8.94 -24.46
C VAL A 117 3.53 -8.01 -24.69
N ASP A 118 4.02 -7.34 -23.65
CA ASP A 118 5.31 -6.65 -23.70
C ASP A 118 6.44 -7.69 -23.61
N VAL A 119 7.14 -7.90 -24.74
CA VAL A 119 8.39 -8.67 -24.76
C VAL A 119 9.49 -7.73 -24.28
N GLY A 120 9.48 -7.45 -22.98
CA GLY A 120 10.33 -6.41 -22.38
C GLY A 120 11.80 -6.55 -22.78
N ALA A 121 12.52 -5.44 -22.83
CA ALA A 121 13.90 -5.35 -23.37
C ALA A 121 14.88 -6.39 -22.77
N TYR A 122 14.64 -6.78 -21.52
CA TYR A 122 15.38 -7.84 -20.88
C TYR A 122 15.30 -9.20 -21.61
N ARG A 123 14.11 -9.60 -22.08
CA ARG A 123 13.88 -10.91 -22.71
C ARG A 123 14.56 -11.01 -24.08
N LEU A 124 14.49 -9.94 -24.88
CA LEU A 124 15.22 -9.89 -26.15
C LEU A 124 16.74 -9.92 -25.93
N THR A 125 17.22 -9.21 -24.91
CA THR A 125 18.63 -9.25 -24.51
C THR A 125 19.06 -10.67 -24.13
N GLN A 126 18.23 -11.39 -23.37
CA GLN A 126 18.49 -12.80 -23.00
C GLN A 126 18.60 -13.69 -24.25
N HIS A 127 17.62 -13.62 -25.16
CA HIS A 127 17.65 -14.42 -26.40
C HIS A 127 18.86 -14.10 -27.27
N LEU A 128 19.24 -12.81 -27.39
CA LEU A 128 20.47 -12.47 -28.11
C LEU A 128 21.71 -13.10 -27.46
N LYS A 129 21.82 -13.07 -26.12
CA LYS A 129 22.95 -13.71 -25.42
C LYS A 129 23.02 -15.21 -25.70
N LEU A 130 21.88 -15.90 -25.69
CA LEU A 130 21.81 -17.33 -26.01
C LEU A 130 22.20 -17.60 -27.47
N ILE A 131 21.70 -16.79 -28.42
CA ILE A 131 22.06 -16.89 -29.83
C ILE A 131 23.56 -16.65 -30.02
N ASN A 132 24.16 -15.68 -29.33
CA ASN A 132 25.59 -15.42 -29.40
C ASN A 132 26.44 -16.52 -28.77
N ALA A 133 25.94 -17.16 -27.70
CA ALA A 133 26.63 -18.26 -27.04
C ALA A 133 26.60 -19.54 -27.89
N VAL A 134 25.47 -19.82 -28.55
CA VAL A 134 25.27 -21.06 -29.32
C VAL A 134 25.67 -20.89 -30.79
N LEU A 135 25.52 -19.72 -31.38
CA LEU A 135 25.65 -19.44 -32.82
C LEU A 135 24.87 -20.44 -33.70
N PRO A 136 23.56 -20.61 -33.50
CA PRO A 136 22.78 -21.61 -34.21
C PRO A 136 22.57 -21.25 -35.69
N ASN A 137 22.54 -22.28 -36.54
CA ASN A 137 22.09 -22.14 -37.93
C ASN A 137 20.58 -21.92 -38.00
N ILE A 138 19.85 -22.59 -37.11
CA ILE A 138 18.39 -22.52 -37.03
C ILE A 138 17.93 -22.45 -35.58
N MET A 139 16.96 -21.59 -35.29
CA MET A 139 16.28 -21.52 -34.02
C MET A 139 14.85 -22.02 -34.21
N VAL A 140 14.42 -22.97 -33.37
CA VAL A 140 13.09 -23.59 -33.50
C VAL A 140 12.22 -23.17 -32.33
N TRP A 141 11.01 -22.70 -32.64
CA TRP A 141 10.14 -21.99 -31.69
C TRP A 141 8.71 -22.49 -31.73
N GLY A 142 8.05 -22.60 -30.58
CA GLY A 142 6.63 -23.00 -30.52
C GLY A 142 5.65 -21.85 -30.79
N GLU A 143 4.70 -22.05 -31.69
CA GLU A 143 3.66 -21.09 -32.09
C GLU A 143 2.85 -20.54 -30.91
N LYS A 144 2.72 -21.32 -29.82
CA LYS A 144 2.06 -20.89 -28.58
C LYS A 144 2.57 -19.53 -28.07
N ASN A 145 3.86 -19.25 -28.26
CA ASN A 145 4.51 -18.00 -27.84
C ASN A 145 4.78 -17.07 -29.05
N PHE A 146 3.79 -16.94 -29.95
CA PHE A 146 3.96 -16.26 -31.24
C PHE A 146 4.48 -14.82 -31.15
N VAL A 147 4.04 -14.03 -30.15
CA VAL A 147 4.49 -12.63 -29.99
C VAL A 147 5.99 -12.55 -29.69
N GLU A 148 6.50 -13.48 -28.88
CA GLU A 148 7.92 -13.59 -28.57
C GLU A 148 8.70 -14.10 -29.79
N PHE A 149 8.21 -15.14 -30.47
CA PHE A 149 8.76 -15.61 -31.76
C PHE A 149 8.91 -14.48 -32.77
N HIS A 150 7.85 -13.68 -32.95
CA HIS A 150 7.85 -12.57 -33.88
C HIS A 150 8.90 -11.53 -33.51
N SER A 151 8.98 -11.15 -32.23
CA SER A 151 9.93 -10.16 -31.74
C SER A 151 11.38 -10.63 -31.91
N VAL A 152 11.65 -11.92 -31.65
CA VAL A 152 12.97 -12.53 -31.89
C VAL A 152 13.28 -12.61 -33.39
N ARG A 153 12.32 -12.96 -34.24
CA ARG A 153 12.49 -12.96 -35.70
C ARG A 153 12.86 -11.56 -36.23
N GLN A 154 12.16 -10.52 -35.75
CA GLN A 154 12.46 -9.14 -36.12
C GLN A 154 13.85 -8.72 -35.62
N MET A 155 14.22 -9.10 -34.39
CA MET A 155 15.56 -8.85 -33.86
C MET A 155 16.65 -9.51 -34.73
N ILE A 156 16.45 -10.78 -35.12
CA ILE A 156 17.37 -11.52 -36.00
C ILE A 156 17.55 -10.79 -37.34
N ASN A 157 16.45 -10.38 -37.96
CA ASN A 157 16.48 -9.69 -39.26
C ASN A 157 17.11 -8.29 -39.15
N ASN A 158 16.71 -7.50 -38.14
CA ASN A 158 17.15 -6.10 -37.99
C ASN A 158 18.61 -5.97 -37.55
N LEU A 159 19.17 -7.01 -36.93
CA LEU A 159 20.57 -7.06 -36.48
C LEU A 159 21.45 -7.93 -37.40
N ASP A 160 20.95 -8.33 -38.57
CA ASP A 160 21.64 -9.17 -39.56
C ASP A 160 22.25 -10.46 -38.95
N ILE A 161 21.55 -11.06 -37.99
CA ILE A 161 21.98 -12.29 -37.32
C ILE A 161 21.80 -13.47 -38.29
N ARG A 162 22.87 -14.24 -38.50
CA ARG A 162 22.90 -15.39 -39.44
C ARG A 162 22.26 -16.65 -38.86
N THR A 163 21.07 -16.52 -38.30
CA THR A 163 20.28 -17.61 -37.72
C THR A 163 18.91 -17.62 -38.40
N GLN A 164 18.53 -18.74 -39.00
CA GLN A 164 17.16 -18.91 -39.47
C GLN A 164 16.24 -19.16 -38.27
N ILE A 165 14.96 -18.79 -38.34
CA ILE A 165 14.00 -19.10 -37.28
C ILE A 165 12.77 -19.80 -37.86
N GLN A 166 12.40 -20.92 -37.25
CA GLN A 166 11.28 -21.76 -37.66
C GLN A 166 10.24 -21.83 -36.54
N CYS A 167 8.97 -21.64 -36.92
CA CYS A 167 7.83 -21.78 -36.02
C CYS A 167 7.20 -23.18 -36.14
N VAL A 168 6.89 -23.79 -35.01
CA VAL A 168 6.29 -25.12 -34.89
C VAL A 168 4.87 -24.98 -34.35
N PRO A 169 3.85 -25.58 -34.99
CA PRO A 169 2.46 -25.47 -34.54
C PRO A 169 2.25 -25.87 -33.08
N THR A 170 1.28 -25.24 -32.43
CA THR A 170 0.97 -25.52 -31.02
C THR A 170 0.47 -26.96 -30.84
N LEU A 171 1.17 -27.77 -30.02
CA LEU A 171 0.64 -29.06 -29.58
C LEU A 171 -0.56 -28.84 -28.65
N ARG A 172 -1.65 -29.57 -28.91
CA ARG A 172 -2.91 -29.48 -28.17
C ARG A 172 -3.36 -30.87 -27.74
N HIS A 173 -4.05 -30.94 -26.61
CA HIS A 173 -4.78 -32.13 -26.18
C HIS A 173 -6.02 -32.36 -27.08
N ALA A 174 -6.67 -33.51 -26.93
CA ALA A 174 -7.86 -33.86 -27.72
C ALA A 174 -9.02 -32.86 -27.56
N ASP A 175 -9.08 -32.16 -26.42
CA ASP A 175 -10.06 -31.10 -26.10
C ASP A 175 -9.66 -29.72 -26.68
N GLY A 176 -8.54 -29.62 -27.40
CA GLY A 176 -8.06 -28.37 -28.02
C GLY A 176 -7.25 -27.45 -27.10
N VAL A 177 -7.14 -27.78 -25.80
CA VAL A 177 -6.31 -27.02 -24.86
C VAL A 177 -4.83 -27.20 -25.22
N ALA A 178 -4.08 -26.09 -25.23
CA ALA A 178 -2.64 -26.13 -25.53
C ALA A 178 -1.88 -26.85 -24.42
N VAL A 179 -0.98 -27.77 -24.80
CA VAL A 179 -0.12 -28.49 -23.86
C VAL A 179 0.83 -27.49 -23.20
N SER A 180 0.81 -27.43 -21.87
CA SER A 180 1.62 -26.49 -21.09
C SER A 180 1.72 -26.89 -19.64
N SER A 181 2.80 -26.49 -18.96
CA SER A 181 2.96 -26.68 -17.52
C SER A 181 1.80 -26.08 -16.71
N ALA A 182 1.19 -24.98 -17.18
CA ALA A 182 0.02 -24.39 -16.54
C ALA A 182 -1.23 -25.27 -16.69
N ALA A 183 -1.43 -25.91 -17.85
CA ALA A 183 -2.56 -26.77 -18.14
C ALA A 183 -2.45 -28.16 -17.49
N GLU A 184 -1.22 -28.65 -17.31
CA GLU A 184 -0.93 -29.96 -16.68
C GLU A 184 -1.16 -29.96 -15.16
N ASN A 185 -1.03 -28.80 -14.52
CA ASN A 185 -1.22 -28.63 -13.08
C ASN A 185 -2.66 -28.25 -12.68
N MET A 186 -3.61 -28.21 -13.62
CA MET A 186 -4.99 -27.79 -13.36
C MET A 186 -5.85 -28.93 -12.82
N THR A 187 -6.79 -28.60 -11.94
CA THR A 187 -7.86 -29.53 -11.57
C THR A 187 -8.86 -29.73 -12.72
N ALA A 188 -9.60 -30.83 -12.68
CA ALA A 188 -10.66 -31.11 -13.67
C ALA A 188 -11.72 -29.99 -13.73
N ALA A 189 -12.01 -29.33 -12.59
CA ALA A 189 -12.97 -28.24 -12.51
C ALA A 189 -12.43 -26.95 -13.19
N GLU A 190 -11.16 -26.61 -12.98
CA GLU A 190 -10.55 -25.43 -13.60
C GLU A 190 -10.35 -25.62 -15.11
N ARG A 191 -10.16 -26.86 -15.56
CA ARG A 191 -9.97 -27.20 -16.98
C ARG A 191 -11.27 -27.27 -17.78
N ALA A 192 -12.41 -27.50 -17.12
CA ALA A 192 -13.69 -27.83 -17.77
C ALA A 192 -14.11 -26.83 -18.87
N ASN A 193 -13.84 -25.54 -18.66
CA ASN A 193 -14.27 -24.48 -19.58
C ASN A 193 -13.17 -24.02 -20.55
N LEU A 194 -11.92 -24.48 -20.41
CA LEU A 194 -10.83 -24.06 -21.30
C LEU A 194 -10.97 -24.44 -22.79
N PRO A 195 -11.58 -25.57 -23.16
CA PRO A 195 -11.78 -25.94 -24.57
C PRO A 195 -12.46 -24.83 -25.41
N ILE A 196 -13.35 -24.05 -24.79
CA ILE A 196 -14.06 -22.96 -25.48
C ILE A 196 -13.13 -21.87 -26.01
N LEU A 197 -11.93 -21.70 -25.43
CA LEU A 197 -10.93 -20.78 -25.96
C LEU A 197 -10.52 -21.17 -27.37
N TYR A 198 -10.23 -22.46 -27.56
CA TYR A 198 -9.82 -22.98 -28.86
C TYR A 198 -10.96 -23.02 -29.87
N GLU A 199 -12.17 -23.40 -29.42
CA GLU A 199 -13.37 -23.32 -30.26
C GLU A 199 -13.62 -21.90 -30.75
N THR A 200 -13.49 -20.90 -29.87
CA THR A 200 -13.68 -19.50 -30.21
C THR A 200 -12.63 -19.01 -31.21
N LEU A 201 -11.36 -19.38 -31.02
CA LEU A 201 -10.30 -19.09 -32.00
C LEU A 201 -10.64 -19.65 -33.39
N ASN A 202 -11.11 -20.91 -33.45
CA ASN A 202 -11.50 -21.56 -34.70
C ASN A 202 -12.74 -20.94 -35.34
N ASN A 203 -13.74 -20.57 -34.54
CA ASN A 203 -14.96 -19.93 -35.02
C ASN A 203 -14.66 -18.57 -35.63
N VAL A 204 -13.79 -17.77 -35.00
CA VAL A 204 -13.32 -16.50 -35.58
C VAL A 204 -12.52 -16.76 -36.85
N ALA A 205 -11.59 -17.73 -36.85
CA ALA A 205 -10.82 -18.08 -38.04
C ALA A 205 -11.72 -18.55 -39.20
N HIS A 206 -12.81 -19.27 -38.90
CA HIS A 206 -13.79 -19.70 -39.89
C HIS A 206 -14.59 -18.52 -40.43
N ALA A 207 -15.10 -17.64 -39.56
CA ALA A 207 -15.83 -16.43 -39.96
C ALA A 207 -15.01 -15.53 -40.89
N ILE A 208 -13.71 -15.36 -40.61
CA ILE A 208 -12.83 -14.59 -41.49
C ILE A 208 -12.66 -15.31 -42.84
N ARG A 209 -12.47 -16.63 -42.84
CA ARG A 209 -12.35 -17.42 -44.09
C ARG A 209 -13.62 -17.37 -44.95
N THR A 210 -14.79 -17.25 -44.34
CA THR A 210 -16.09 -17.16 -45.05
C THR A 210 -16.51 -15.74 -45.40
N GLY A 211 -15.66 -14.74 -45.16
CA GLY A 211 -15.81 -13.39 -45.70
C GLY A 211 -16.02 -12.27 -44.67
N ALA A 212 -16.03 -12.57 -43.37
CA ALA A 212 -16.12 -11.50 -42.36
C ALA A 212 -14.83 -10.65 -42.34
N ARG A 213 -14.99 -9.33 -42.37
CA ARG A 213 -13.87 -8.36 -42.37
C ARG A 213 -13.95 -7.31 -41.26
N THR A 214 -15.07 -7.23 -40.54
CA THR A 214 -15.20 -6.35 -39.36
C THR A 214 -14.56 -6.99 -38.13
N PHE A 215 -13.22 -6.96 -38.06
CA PHE A 215 -12.45 -7.64 -37.03
C PHE A 215 -12.77 -7.20 -35.61
N SER A 216 -13.07 -5.93 -35.38
CA SER A 216 -13.50 -5.41 -34.06
C SER A 216 -14.78 -6.10 -33.55
N ASN A 217 -15.75 -6.36 -34.44
CA ASN A 217 -16.97 -7.08 -34.08
C ASN A 217 -16.68 -8.55 -33.77
N LEU A 218 -15.79 -9.20 -34.52
CA LEU A 218 -15.38 -10.58 -34.26
C LEU A 218 -14.65 -10.71 -32.91
N GLU A 219 -13.74 -9.78 -32.59
CA GLU A 219 -13.08 -9.72 -31.28
C GLU A 219 -14.11 -9.54 -30.15
N LYS A 220 -15.09 -8.64 -30.33
CA LYS A 220 -16.14 -8.39 -29.34
C LYS A 220 -17.00 -9.64 -29.11
N THR A 221 -17.45 -10.30 -30.18
CA THR A 221 -18.26 -11.52 -30.10
C THR A 221 -17.47 -12.66 -29.46
N ALA A 222 -16.20 -12.83 -29.81
CA ALA A 222 -15.32 -13.82 -29.20
C ALA A 222 -15.16 -13.57 -27.69
N ARG A 223 -14.91 -12.31 -27.29
CA ARG A 223 -14.78 -11.95 -25.87
C ARG A 223 -16.08 -12.19 -25.09
N LEU A 224 -17.24 -11.95 -25.71
CA LEU A 224 -18.53 -12.27 -25.10
C LEU A 224 -18.72 -13.77 -24.90
N ALA A 225 -18.38 -14.60 -25.90
CA ALA A 225 -18.49 -16.06 -25.81
C ALA A 225 -17.59 -16.62 -24.70
N LEU A 226 -16.32 -16.19 -24.64
CA LEU A 226 -15.36 -16.63 -23.63
C LEU A 226 -15.76 -16.20 -22.21
N ARG A 227 -16.25 -14.96 -22.04
CA ARG A 227 -16.79 -14.48 -20.77
C ARG A 227 -18.03 -15.25 -20.35
N GLY A 228 -18.92 -15.60 -21.29
CA GLY A 228 -20.11 -16.41 -21.04
C GLY A 228 -19.81 -17.80 -20.50
N ALA A 229 -18.62 -18.35 -20.80
CA ALA A 229 -18.13 -19.60 -20.24
C ALA A 229 -17.29 -19.44 -18.96
N GLY A 230 -17.29 -18.25 -18.35
CA GLY A 230 -16.59 -17.99 -17.10
C GLY A 230 -15.07 -17.85 -17.22
N LEU A 231 -14.52 -17.68 -18.42
CA LEU A 231 -13.08 -17.48 -18.60
C LEU A 231 -12.69 -16.01 -18.40
N GLN A 232 -11.63 -15.78 -17.62
CA GLN A 232 -11.03 -14.45 -17.49
C GLN A 232 -10.09 -14.19 -18.66
N ILE A 233 -10.50 -13.35 -19.60
CA ILE A 233 -9.71 -13.05 -20.80
C ILE A 233 -8.61 -12.04 -20.46
N GLN A 234 -7.34 -12.39 -20.66
CA GLN A 234 -6.23 -11.44 -20.65
C GLN A 234 -6.21 -10.65 -21.97
N TYR A 235 -6.34 -11.36 -23.08
CA TYR A 235 -6.46 -10.75 -24.39
C TYR A 235 -7.16 -11.69 -25.38
N PHE A 236 -7.83 -11.08 -26.36
CA PHE A 236 -8.30 -11.75 -27.56
C PHE A 236 -8.22 -10.75 -28.72
N LYS A 237 -7.30 -10.97 -29.67
CA LYS A 237 -6.97 -10.00 -30.72
C LYS A 237 -6.77 -10.65 -32.09
N ILE A 238 -7.15 -9.93 -33.13
CA ILE A 238 -6.88 -10.25 -34.53
C ILE A 238 -5.84 -9.25 -35.02
N LEU A 239 -4.65 -9.75 -35.32
CA LEU A 239 -3.48 -8.95 -35.64
C LEU A 239 -3.02 -9.21 -37.05
N ASP A 240 -2.38 -8.21 -37.64
CA ASP A 240 -1.54 -8.38 -38.82
C ASP A 240 -0.32 -9.25 -38.45
N GLU A 241 -0.07 -10.31 -39.21
CA GLU A 241 1.01 -11.26 -38.94
C GLU A 241 2.42 -10.64 -39.08
N GLU A 242 2.56 -9.62 -39.93
CA GLU A 242 3.85 -9.02 -40.29
C GLU A 242 4.31 -7.95 -39.31
N ASN A 243 3.38 -7.20 -38.71
CA ASN A 243 3.71 -6.10 -37.80
C ASN A 243 3.06 -6.19 -36.41
N LEU A 244 2.25 -7.22 -36.13
CA LEU A 244 1.49 -7.38 -34.88
C LEU A 244 0.57 -6.20 -34.50
N GLY A 245 0.31 -5.29 -35.43
CA GLY A 245 -0.68 -4.22 -35.31
C GLY A 245 -2.09 -4.75 -35.45
N ALA A 246 -3.07 -3.92 -35.09
CA ALA A 246 -4.48 -4.25 -35.25
C ALA A 246 -4.79 -4.53 -36.73
N ALA A 247 -5.39 -5.68 -37.02
CA ALA A 247 -5.78 -6.01 -38.38
C ALA A 247 -6.86 -5.02 -38.87
N SER A 248 -6.72 -4.55 -40.10
CA SER A 248 -7.72 -3.78 -40.85
C SER A 248 -8.34 -4.61 -41.98
N GLU A 249 -9.41 -4.13 -42.60
CA GLU A 249 -10.06 -4.82 -43.73
C GLU A 249 -9.12 -5.12 -44.93
N LYS A 250 -7.99 -4.41 -45.02
CA LYS A 250 -6.96 -4.59 -46.05
C LYS A 250 -5.92 -5.68 -45.71
N THR A 251 -5.95 -6.21 -44.49
CA THR A 251 -4.98 -7.20 -44.00
C THR A 251 -5.21 -8.54 -44.69
N THR A 252 -4.18 -9.06 -45.34
CA THR A 252 -4.23 -10.32 -46.10
C THR A 252 -3.79 -11.53 -45.28
N THR A 253 -2.90 -11.33 -44.31
CA THR A 253 -2.35 -12.37 -43.42
C THR A 253 -2.54 -11.96 -41.97
N TYR A 254 -3.21 -12.79 -41.19
CA TYR A 254 -3.61 -12.45 -39.83
C TYR A 254 -3.28 -13.54 -38.83
N ARG A 255 -3.13 -13.13 -37.57
CA ARG A 255 -2.98 -14.00 -36.40
C ARG A 255 -4.07 -13.70 -35.39
N ILE A 256 -4.73 -14.73 -34.90
CA ILE A 256 -5.73 -14.63 -33.85
C ILE A 256 -5.09 -15.12 -32.57
N LEU A 257 -4.91 -14.22 -31.61
CA LEU A 257 -4.28 -14.51 -30.33
C LEU A 257 -5.34 -14.47 -29.23
N GLY A 258 -5.33 -15.48 -28.36
CA GLY A 258 -6.24 -15.57 -27.22
C GLY A 258 -5.50 -16.03 -25.98
N GLY A 259 -5.52 -15.22 -24.93
CA GLY A 259 -4.93 -15.52 -23.62
C GLY A 259 -5.98 -15.36 -22.53
N VAL A 260 -6.01 -16.30 -21.60
CA VAL A 260 -6.90 -16.26 -20.43
C VAL A 260 -6.06 -16.39 -19.15
N LYS A 261 -6.48 -15.70 -18.09
CA LYS A 261 -5.88 -15.80 -16.77
C LYS A 261 -6.49 -17.00 -16.06
N LEU A 262 -5.63 -17.79 -15.43
CA LEU A 262 -6.01 -18.93 -14.62
C LEU A 262 -5.92 -18.48 -13.15
N GLY A 263 -7.02 -18.62 -12.38
CA GLY A 263 -7.12 -18.21 -10.97
C GLY A 263 -8.29 -17.25 -10.67
N ASN A 264 -8.85 -17.36 -9.45
CA ASN A 264 -10.09 -16.72 -9.00
C ASN A 264 -9.95 -15.24 -8.60
N ILE A 265 -9.38 -14.37 -9.43
CA ILE A 265 -9.60 -12.92 -9.27
C ILE A 265 -10.10 -12.39 -10.61
N PRO A 266 -11.42 -12.24 -10.81
CA PRO A 266 -11.97 -11.65 -12.02
C PRO A 266 -11.24 -10.33 -12.33
N ASN A 267 -11.12 -9.96 -13.61
CA ASN A 267 -10.68 -8.60 -13.93
C ASN A 267 -11.84 -7.66 -13.61
N LEU A 268 -11.94 -7.26 -12.33
CA LEU A 268 -13.04 -6.51 -11.76
C LEU A 268 -13.18 -5.09 -12.34
N THR A 269 -12.13 -4.55 -12.95
CA THR A 269 -12.11 -3.16 -13.48
C THR A 269 -12.71 -3.05 -14.88
N ASP A 270 -12.54 -4.06 -15.73
CA ASP A 270 -12.90 -4.03 -17.16
C ASP A 270 -14.41 -3.85 -17.43
N PRO A 271 -15.33 -4.50 -16.69
CA PRO A 271 -16.78 -4.28 -16.84
C PRO A 271 -17.25 -2.97 -16.19
N LEU A 272 -16.63 -2.58 -15.06
CA LEU A 272 -17.06 -1.47 -14.22
C LEU A 272 -16.60 -0.11 -14.75
N THR A 273 -15.42 -0.03 -15.37
CA THR A 273 -14.93 1.19 -16.04
C THR A 273 -15.75 1.55 -17.28
N GLN A 274 -16.52 0.61 -17.85
CA GLN A 274 -17.49 0.90 -18.92
C GLN A 274 -18.82 1.45 -18.41
N GLN A 275 -19.06 1.43 -17.09
CA GLN A 275 -20.28 1.91 -16.46
C GLN A 275 -19.97 3.13 -15.55
N PRO A 276 -20.40 4.36 -15.92
CA PRO A 276 -20.17 5.54 -15.09
C PRO A 276 -20.78 5.38 -13.68
N LEU A 277 -20.09 5.88 -12.64
CA LEU A 277 -20.53 5.84 -11.24
C LEU A 277 -21.96 6.37 -11.09
N LYS A 278 -22.30 7.45 -11.80
CA LYS A 278 -23.65 8.04 -11.84
C LYS A 278 -24.75 7.00 -12.08
N SER A 279 -24.50 5.99 -12.91
CA SER A 279 -25.51 4.96 -13.21
C SER A 279 -25.71 3.97 -12.05
N LEU A 280 -24.66 3.69 -11.27
CA LEU A 280 -24.72 2.85 -10.08
C LEU A 280 -25.51 3.52 -8.96
N LEU A 281 -25.49 4.86 -8.88
CA LEU A 281 -26.22 5.61 -7.86
C LEU A 281 -27.75 5.47 -7.95
N ASN A 282 -28.28 4.98 -9.07
CA ASN A 282 -29.71 4.74 -9.25
C ASN A 282 -30.16 3.34 -8.79
N ASP A 283 -29.25 2.46 -8.39
CA ASP A 283 -29.59 1.15 -7.84
C ASP A 283 -30.25 1.29 -6.46
N LYS A 284 -31.54 0.95 -6.38
CA LYS A 284 -32.36 1.07 -5.17
C LYS A 284 -31.86 0.20 -4.01
N GLN A 285 -31.13 -0.87 -4.29
CA GLN A 285 -30.57 -1.76 -3.24
C GLN A 285 -29.17 -1.33 -2.81
N ARG A 286 -28.54 -0.36 -3.49
CA ARG A 286 -27.19 0.10 -3.18
C ARG A 286 -27.07 0.66 -1.77
N ALA A 287 -28.03 1.50 -1.38
CA ALA A 287 -28.09 2.07 -0.04
C ALA A 287 -28.10 0.97 1.04
N GLN A 288 -28.90 -0.10 0.85
CA GLN A 288 -28.96 -1.21 1.80
C GLN A 288 -27.64 -1.97 1.95
N ARG A 289 -26.79 -1.98 0.91
CA ARG A 289 -25.49 -2.69 0.91
C ARG A 289 -24.31 -1.83 1.35
N LEU A 290 -24.42 -0.50 1.23
CA LEU A 290 -23.28 0.43 1.38
C LEU A 290 -23.51 1.54 2.41
N GLN A 291 -24.63 1.53 3.12
CA GLN A 291 -24.91 2.47 4.19
C GLN A 291 -25.01 1.72 5.53
N HIS A 292 -24.22 2.17 6.50
CA HIS A 292 -24.13 1.54 7.81
C HIS A 292 -24.22 2.59 8.91
N GLN A 293 -24.74 2.19 10.07
CA GLN A 293 -24.70 3.01 11.28
C GLN A 293 -23.89 2.29 12.34
N LEU A 294 -23.00 3.03 13.00
CA LEU A 294 -22.18 2.53 14.09
C LEU A 294 -21.90 3.68 15.07
N ALA A 295 -22.21 3.46 16.36
CA ALA A 295 -21.92 4.40 17.44
C ALA A 295 -22.38 5.85 17.24
N GLY A 296 -23.53 6.08 16.57
CA GLY A 296 -24.05 7.43 16.27
C GLY A 296 -23.33 8.11 15.09
N ILE A 297 -22.77 7.30 14.19
CA ILE A 297 -22.14 7.72 12.95
C ILE A 297 -22.78 6.94 11.80
N TRP A 298 -23.18 7.65 10.76
CA TRP A 298 -23.64 7.08 9.51
C TRP A 298 -22.49 7.07 8.49
N PHE A 299 -22.16 5.89 7.99
CA PHE A 299 -21.15 5.67 6.97
C PHE A 299 -21.85 5.36 5.65
N ASP A 300 -21.69 6.22 4.65
CA ASP A 300 -22.24 6.06 3.32
C ASP A 300 -21.12 5.86 2.30
N PHE A 301 -20.95 4.60 1.88
CA PHE A 301 -20.03 4.17 0.84
C PHE A 301 -20.68 4.17 -0.56
N SER A 302 -21.92 4.67 -0.70
CA SER A 302 -22.68 4.55 -1.96
C SER A 302 -22.03 5.27 -3.14
N LYS A 303 -21.19 6.30 -2.88
CA LYS A 303 -20.43 7.02 -3.92
C LYS A 303 -19.07 6.39 -4.24
N GLN A 304 -18.82 5.16 -3.81
CA GLN A 304 -17.67 4.37 -4.25
C GLN A 304 -17.95 3.75 -5.63
N TRP A 305 -16.96 3.69 -6.52
CA TRP A 305 -17.12 3.09 -7.86
C TRP A 305 -16.99 1.56 -7.81
N VAL A 306 -18.02 0.92 -7.27
CA VAL A 306 -18.07 -0.51 -6.95
C VAL A 306 -19.47 -1.09 -7.23
N ASP A 307 -19.55 -2.31 -7.75
CA ASP A 307 -20.80 -3.08 -7.89
C ASP A 307 -20.80 -4.32 -6.97
N GLY A 308 -21.84 -5.16 -7.06
CA GLY A 308 -21.95 -6.36 -6.24
C GLY A 308 -20.82 -7.37 -6.50
N VAL A 309 -20.41 -7.55 -7.76
CA VAL A 309 -19.36 -8.50 -8.14
C VAL A 309 -18.02 -8.06 -7.55
N VAL A 310 -17.73 -6.76 -7.55
CA VAL A 310 -16.51 -6.24 -6.93
C VAL A 310 -16.54 -6.32 -5.42
N LEU A 311 -17.68 -6.03 -4.77
CA LEU A 311 -17.80 -6.21 -3.32
C LEU A 311 -17.57 -7.67 -2.91
N ASP A 312 -18.11 -8.63 -3.66
CA ASP A 312 -17.89 -10.06 -3.42
C ASP A 312 -16.42 -10.44 -3.61
N GLY A 313 -15.77 -9.94 -4.68
CA GLY A 313 -14.35 -10.16 -4.94
C GLY A 313 -13.44 -9.56 -3.86
N LEU A 314 -13.76 -8.36 -3.37
CA LEU A 314 -13.04 -7.73 -2.26
C LEU A 314 -13.24 -8.50 -0.94
N THR A 315 -14.44 -9.02 -0.70
CA THR A 315 -14.72 -9.86 0.46
C THR A 315 -13.95 -11.18 0.39
N ALA A 316 -13.87 -11.79 -0.79
CA ALA A 316 -13.04 -12.97 -1.04
C ALA A 316 -11.55 -12.67 -0.80
N LEU A 317 -11.05 -11.51 -1.24
CA LEU A 317 -9.69 -11.07 -0.95
C LEU A 317 -9.40 -10.98 0.56
N ALA A 318 -10.31 -10.40 1.35
CA ALA A 318 -10.14 -10.36 2.81
C ALA A 318 -10.12 -11.75 3.45
N HIS A 319 -10.92 -12.68 2.92
CA HIS A 319 -10.92 -14.07 3.36
C HIS A 319 -9.59 -14.76 3.04
N ASP A 320 -9.11 -14.64 1.79
CA ASP A 320 -7.85 -15.26 1.34
C ASP A 320 -6.63 -14.70 2.09
N ARG A 321 -6.66 -13.42 2.46
CA ARG A 321 -5.64 -12.78 3.30
C ARG A 321 -5.82 -13.04 4.80
N ASN A 322 -6.81 -13.84 5.20
CA ASN A 322 -7.08 -14.20 6.59
C ASN A 322 -7.26 -12.98 7.52
N VAL A 323 -7.81 -11.87 7.02
CA VAL A 323 -7.84 -10.58 7.74
C VAL A 323 -8.50 -10.71 9.11
N MET A 324 -9.65 -11.38 9.19
CA MET A 324 -10.38 -11.54 10.45
C MET A 324 -9.69 -12.51 11.44
N SER A 325 -8.96 -13.50 10.94
CA SER A 325 -8.13 -14.37 11.79
C SER A 325 -6.98 -13.58 12.39
N GLN A 326 -6.32 -12.72 11.61
CA GLN A 326 -5.30 -11.80 12.11
C GLN A 326 -5.89 -10.79 13.11
N ALA A 327 -7.11 -10.29 12.87
CA ALA A 327 -7.80 -9.39 13.80
C ALA A 327 -8.04 -10.06 15.16
N LYS A 328 -8.46 -11.33 15.14
CA LYS A 328 -8.64 -12.13 16.35
C LYS A 328 -7.31 -12.29 17.12
N ALA A 329 -6.21 -12.56 16.43
CA ALA A 329 -4.88 -12.65 17.03
C ALA A 329 -4.44 -11.30 17.65
N MET A 330 -4.70 -10.18 16.95
CA MET A 330 -4.47 -8.83 17.48
C MET A 330 -5.23 -8.63 18.79
N LEU A 331 -6.54 -8.87 18.80
CA LEU A 331 -7.40 -8.64 19.97
C LEU A 331 -7.16 -9.63 21.11
N ALA A 332 -6.50 -10.77 20.85
CA ALA A 332 -6.05 -11.71 21.86
C ALA A 332 -4.70 -11.32 22.50
N GLY A 333 -4.01 -10.31 21.96
CA GLY A 333 -2.70 -9.89 22.45
C GLY A 333 -1.54 -10.74 21.93
N GLU A 334 -1.71 -11.44 20.81
CA GLU A 334 -0.61 -12.16 20.16
C GLU A 334 0.43 -11.19 19.60
N ALA A 335 1.68 -11.66 19.50
CA ALA A 335 2.81 -10.87 19.02
C ALA A 335 2.78 -10.69 17.49
N ILE A 336 1.82 -9.91 16.98
CA ILE A 336 1.62 -9.72 15.54
C ILE A 336 2.57 -8.68 14.92
N ASN A 337 3.22 -7.83 15.73
CA ASN A 337 4.29 -6.96 15.27
C ASN A 337 5.58 -7.80 15.20
N LEU A 338 5.78 -8.49 14.07
CA LEU A 338 6.83 -9.49 13.90
C LEU A 338 8.24 -8.90 13.91
N SER A 339 8.45 -7.71 13.34
CA SER A 339 9.78 -7.12 13.24
C SER A 339 10.33 -6.64 14.58
N GLU A 340 9.46 -6.40 15.56
CA GLU A 340 9.84 -6.07 16.94
C GLU A 340 9.50 -7.17 17.95
N ASN A 341 8.86 -8.27 17.51
CA ASN A 341 8.32 -9.34 18.34
C ASN A 341 7.44 -8.84 19.51
N ARG A 342 6.42 -8.02 19.18
CA ARG A 342 5.54 -7.38 20.18
C ARG A 342 4.06 -7.62 19.90
N ALA A 343 3.27 -7.63 20.98
CA ALA A 343 1.82 -7.51 20.89
C ALA A 343 1.40 -6.12 20.42
N VAL A 344 0.18 -6.00 19.92
CA VAL A 344 -0.42 -4.73 19.48
C VAL A 344 -1.84 -4.68 20.03
N LEU A 345 -2.05 -3.89 21.08
CA LEU A 345 -3.25 -4.05 21.90
C LEU A 345 -3.87 -2.73 22.38
N HIS A 346 -3.83 -1.70 21.54
CA HIS A 346 -4.42 -0.39 21.86
C HIS A 346 -5.93 -0.46 22.18
N SER A 347 -6.67 -1.45 21.65
CA SER A 347 -8.07 -1.71 22.02
C SER A 347 -8.26 -2.12 23.49
N ALA A 348 -7.25 -2.70 24.16
CA ALA A 348 -7.32 -2.99 25.60
C ALA A 348 -7.38 -1.70 26.45
N LEU A 349 -6.79 -0.60 25.98
CA LEU A 349 -6.80 0.70 26.67
C LEU A 349 -8.21 1.27 26.88
N ARG A 350 -9.15 0.82 26.04
CA ARG A 350 -10.56 1.22 26.02
C ARG A 350 -11.51 0.06 26.33
N GLY A 351 -10.97 -1.11 26.73
CA GLY A 351 -11.75 -2.28 27.11
C GLY A 351 -12.42 -3.04 25.94
N GLY A 352 -11.91 -2.88 24.72
CA GLY A 352 -12.38 -3.58 23.52
C GLY A 352 -11.63 -4.87 23.16
N ALA A 353 -10.69 -5.30 24.01
CA ALA A 353 -9.97 -6.57 23.89
C ALA A 353 -10.20 -7.46 25.12
N PRO A 354 -11.42 -8.00 25.33
CA PRO A 354 -11.74 -8.75 26.54
C PRO A 354 -10.95 -10.05 26.70
N ALA A 355 -10.42 -10.60 25.60
CA ALA A 355 -9.57 -11.79 25.59
C ALA A 355 -8.10 -11.51 25.95
N ALA A 356 -7.71 -10.23 26.07
CA ALA A 356 -6.37 -9.83 26.48
C ALA A 356 -6.04 -10.36 27.89
N ASP A 357 -4.74 -10.47 28.17
CA ASP A 357 -4.23 -10.85 29.49
C ASP A 357 -4.81 -10.00 30.63
N LYS A 358 -5.21 -10.66 31.72
CA LYS A 358 -5.91 -10.01 32.84
C LYS A 358 -5.01 -9.02 33.59
N ASP A 359 -3.73 -9.33 33.76
CA ASP A 359 -2.80 -8.44 34.43
C ASP A 359 -2.59 -7.17 33.61
N MET A 360 -2.56 -7.27 32.27
CA MET A 360 -2.55 -6.09 31.39
C MET A 360 -3.80 -5.23 31.58
N GLN A 361 -4.99 -5.83 31.61
CA GLN A 361 -6.25 -5.10 31.83
C GLN A 361 -6.27 -4.41 33.21
N ASP A 362 -5.80 -5.09 34.25
CA ASP A 362 -5.71 -4.53 35.61
C ASP A 362 -4.72 -3.36 35.68
N GLN A 363 -3.59 -3.44 34.97
CA GLN A 363 -2.63 -2.33 34.85
C GLN A 363 -3.24 -1.11 34.13
N VAL A 364 -4.01 -1.33 33.06
CA VAL A 364 -4.75 -0.27 32.36
C VAL A 364 -5.74 0.41 33.30
N ASN A 365 -6.59 -0.38 33.98
CA ASN A 365 -7.60 0.14 34.91
C ASN A 365 -6.98 0.91 36.09
N LYS A 366 -5.85 0.43 36.61
CA LYS A 366 -5.09 1.11 37.67
C LYS A 366 -4.54 2.45 37.17
N THR A 367 -4.03 2.50 35.94
CA THR A 367 -3.52 3.73 35.34
C THR A 367 -4.63 4.74 35.08
N LEU A 368 -5.76 4.30 34.51
CA LEU A 368 -6.95 5.15 34.32
C LEU A 368 -7.46 5.72 35.66
N SER A 369 -7.50 4.91 36.71
CA SER A 369 -7.90 5.36 38.06
C SER A 369 -6.96 6.45 38.60
N ARG A 370 -5.64 6.33 38.36
CA ARG A 370 -4.67 7.37 38.71
C ARG A 370 -4.85 8.63 37.88
N MET A 371 -5.14 8.51 36.59
CA MET A 371 -5.42 9.66 35.71
C MET A 371 -6.65 10.42 36.19
N PHE A 372 -7.76 9.73 36.51
CA PHE A 372 -8.97 10.34 37.06
C PHE A 372 -8.73 11.01 38.41
N LYS A 373 -7.91 10.41 39.28
CA LYS A 373 -7.52 11.04 40.54
C LYS A 373 -6.75 12.34 40.29
N LEU A 374 -5.77 12.32 39.39
CA LEU A 374 -4.98 13.51 39.05
C LEU A 374 -5.85 14.61 38.46
N GLU A 375 -6.74 14.28 37.52
CA GLU A 375 -7.69 15.23 36.94
C GLU A 375 -8.56 15.86 38.02
N ALA A 376 -9.21 15.04 38.85
CA ALA A 376 -10.05 15.54 39.92
C ALA A 376 -9.28 16.39 40.94
N ASP A 377 -8.02 16.05 41.24
CA ASP A 377 -7.18 16.83 42.14
C ASP A 377 -6.83 18.19 41.51
N ILE A 378 -6.52 18.26 40.22
CA ILE A 378 -6.23 19.51 39.50
C ILE A 378 -7.49 20.37 39.36
N THR A 379 -8.59 19.82 38.85
CA THR A 379 -9.80 20.58 38.53
C THR A 379 -10.56 21.05 39.77
N SER A 380 -10.50 20.30 40.88
CA SER A 380 -10.98 20.77 42.19
C SER A 380 -10.01 21.73 42.90
N GLY A 381 -8.79 21.85 42.36
CA GLY A 381 -7.72 22.65 42.93
C GLY A 381 -7.00 22.00 44.12
N ARG A 382 -7.30 20.77 44.53
CA ARG A 382 -6.48 20.11 45.56
C ARG A 382 -4.99 20.02 45.18
N TRP A 383 -4.71 19.82 43.88
CA TRP A 383 -3.37 19.97 43.34
C TRP A 383 -3.01 21.46 43.24
N ARG A 384 -1.99 21.87 43.99
CA ARG A 384 -1.51 23.25 44.03
C ARG A 384 -0.08 23.32 43.52
N GLY A 385 0.24 24.42 42.84
CA GLY A 385 1.61 24.77 42.47
C GLY A 385 2.50 25.01 43.70
N TYR A 386 3.78 25.28 43.46
CA TYR A 386 4.78 25.41 44.52
C TYR A 386 4.49 26.57 45.49
N THR A 387 3.80 27.63 45.04
CA THR A 387 3.34 28.75 45.88
C THR A 387 1.98 28.54 46.52
N GLY A 388 1.36 27.36 46.34
CA GLY A 388 0.01 27.07 46.84
C GLY A 388 -1.12 27.57 45.94
N LYS A 389 -0.80 28.19 44.80
CA LYS A 389 -1.80 28.62 43.80
C LYS A 389 -2.37 27.43 43.02
N VAL A 390 -3.57 27.62 42.47
CA VAL A 390 -4.25 26.62 41.65
C VAL A 390 -3.57 26.51 40.29
N ILE A 391 -3.57 25.32 39.67
CA ILE A 391 -3.08 25.17 38.30
C ILE A 391 -4.10 25.77 37.34
N THR A 392 -3.63 26.58 36.38
CA THR A 392 -4.44 27.25 35.36
C THR A 392 -4.06 26.82 33.95
N ASP A 393 -2.82 26.34 33.77
CA ASP A 393 -2.24 26.01 32.48
C ASP A 393 -1.63 24.61 32.52
N ILE A 394 -1.90 23.84 31.46
CA ILE A 394 -1.24 22.57 31.16
C ILE A 394 -0.40 22.77 29.91
N VAL A 395 0.89 22.45 29.95
CA VAL A 395 1.76 22.41 28.77
C VAL A 395 2.14 20.96 28.51
N HIS A 396 1.57 20.38 27.46
CA HIS A 396 1.85 19.02 27.04
C HIS A 396 3.01 19.01 26.04
N ILE A 397 4.11 18.36 26.42
CA ILE A 397 5.34 18.28 25.63
C ILE A 397 5.50 16.86 25.08
N GLY A 398 5.39 16.70 23.77
CA GLY A 398 5.51 15.41 23.08
C GLY A 398 5.45 15.60 21.57
N ILE A 399 5.94 14.65 20.78
CA ILE A 399 5.96 14.74 19.32
C ILE A 399 5.33 13.50 18.67
N GLY A 400 4.79 13.66 17.46
CA GLY A 400 4.15 12.59 16.69
C GLY A 400 2.98 11.97 17.45
N GLY A 401 3.07 10.68 17.76
CA GLY A 401 1.97 9.92 18.35
C GLY A 401 1.67 10.33 19.80
N SER A 402 2.64 10.96 20.48
CA SER A 402 2.45 11.53 21.81
C SER A 402 1.82 12.93 21.78
N HIS A 403 1.41 13.43 20.61
CA HIS A 403 0.95 14.80 20.40
C HIS A 403 -0.32 14.91 19.56
N LEU A 404 -0.28 14.39 18.32
CA LEU A 404 -1.31 14.66 17.30
C LEU A 404 -2.72 14.22 17.74
N GLY A 405 -2.84 13.03 18.34
CA GLY A 405 -4.12 12.54 18.88
C GLY A 405 -4.67 13.42 20.02
N PRO A 406 -3.91 13.64 21.10
CA PRO A 406 -4.28 14.57 22.16
C PRO A 406 -4.70 15.96 21.69
N GLU A 407 -3.93 16.59 20.80
CA GLU A 407 -4.23 17.93 20.32
C GLU A 407 -5.50 17.96 19.47
N LEU A 408 -5.66 16.99 18.57
CA LEU A 408 -6.89 16.82 17.80
C LEU A 408 -8.11 16.74 18.72
N VAL A 409 -8.10 15.84 19.70
CA VAL A 409 -9.28 15.57 20.52
C VAL A 409 -9.61 16.78 21.41
N VAL A 410 -8.60 17.45 21.98
CA VAL A 410 -8.82 18.67 22.78
C VAL A 410 -9.40 19.81 21.92
N ASN A 411 -8.93 19.99 20.68
CA ASN A 411 -9.48 21.00 19.77
C ASN A 411 -10.89 20.63 19.28
N ALA A 412 -11.11 19.36 18.92
CA ALA A 412 -12.36 18.88 18.37
C ALA A 412 -13.51 18.95 19.39
N LEU A 413 -13.21 18.67 20.66
CA LEU A 413 -14.20 18.63 21.75
C LEU A 413 -14.17 19.90 22.62
N VAL A 414 -13.77 21.05 22.05
CA VAL A 414 -13.66 22.32 22.77
C VAL A 414 -14.98 22.73 23.46
N ASP A 415 -16.12 22.41 22.86
CA ASP A 415 -17.45 22.72 23.40
C ASP A 415 -17.87 21.78 24.55
N HIS A 416 -17.18 20.65 24.71
CA HIS A 416 -17.38 19.68 25.81
C HIS A 416 -16.45 19.94 27.00
N LYS A 417 -15.74 21.07 27.00
CA LYS A 417 -14.81 21.42 28.06
C LYS A 417 -15.55 21.63 29.38
N THR A 418 -15.05 21.02 30.45
CA THR A 418 -15.72 20.99 31.77
C THR A 418 -15.17 22.00 32.77
N ASN A 419 -14.08 22.69 32.43
CA ASN A 419 -13.36 23.58 33.34
C ASN A 419 -12.61 24.69 32.58
N SER A 420 -11.91 25.56 33.31
CA SER A 420 -11.20 26.71 32.76
C SER A 420 -9.73 26.47 32.40
N LEU A 421 -9.19 25.26 32.57
CA LEU A 421 -7.78 24.95 32.31
C LEU A 421 -7.41 25.26 30.86
N ARG A 422 -6.31 25.98 30.66
CA ARG A 422 -5.77 26.24 29.32
C ARG A 422 -4.76 25.14 29.00
N ILE A 423 -4.96 24.46 27.88
CA ILE A 423 -4.10 23.35 27.46
C ILE A 423 -3.32 23.82 26.25
N HIS A 424 -2.00 23.75 26.35
CA HIS A 424 -1.06 24.12 25.31
C HIS A 424 -0.26 22.88 24.90
N PHE A 425 0.12 22.82 23.63
CA PHE A 425 0.91 21.73 23.09
C PHE A 425 2.26 22.26 22.59
N VAL A 426 3.32 21.49 22.82
CA VAL A 426 4.67 21.76 22.33
C VAL A 426 5.27 20.46 21.80
N ALA A 427 5.54 20.42 20.50
CA ALA A 427 6.03 19.24 19.80
C ALA A 427 7.34 19.48 19.07
N ASN A 428 7.43 20.59 18.34
CA ASN A 428 8.56 20.90 17.48
C ASN A 428 9.79 21.26 18.31
N ILE A 429 10.98 20.87 17.82
CA ILE A 429 12.26 21.28 18.42
C ILE A 429 12.60 22.74 18.13
N ASP A 430 11.95 23.35 17.14
CA ASP A 430 12.02 24.79 16.92
C ASP A 430 11.54 25.53 18.18
N ALA A 431 12.48 26.18 18.87
CA ALA A 431 12.27 26.89 20.11
C ALA A 431 11.20 27.99 20.01
N ALA A 432 10.84 28.43 18.80
CA ALA A 432 9.77 29.38 18.57
C ALA A 432 8.42 28.88 19.13
N GLU A 433 8.11 27.58 19.02
CA GLU A 433 6.88 27.01 19.59
C GLU A 433 6.90 27.06 21.12
N LEU A 434 7.94 26.49 21.74
CA LEU A 434 8.08 26.50 23.20
C LEU A 434 8.08 27.93 23.76
N THR A 435 8.83 28.85 23.16
CA THR A 435 8.96 30.22 23.67
C THR A 435 7.64 30.99 23.59
N ARG A 436 6.87 30.83 22.50
CA ARG A 436 5.55 31.45 22.38
C ARG A 436 4.56 30.87 23.39
N THR A 437 4.58 29.55 23.60
CA THR A 437 3.73 28.91 24.62
C THR A 437 4.08 29.40 26.02
N LEU A 438 5.36 29.38 26.40
CA LEU A 438 5.81 29.81 27.72
C LEU A 438 5.55 31.30 28.00
N ALA A 439 5.45 32.14 26.97
CA ALA A 439 5.07 33.55 27.11
C ALA A 439 3.61 33.75 27.58
N LEU A 440 2.75 32.75 27.40
CA LEU A 440 1.36 32.75 27.86
C LEU A 440 1.21 32.17 29.29
N CYS A 441 2.24 31.48 29.77
CA CYS A 441 2.21 30.69 31.00
C CYS A 441 2.79 31.45 32.20
N GLN A 442 2.33 31.08 33.40
CA GLN A 442 2.88 31.56 34.66
C GLN A 442 3.56 30.40 35.41
N PRO A 443 4.83 30.51 35.83
CA PRO A 443 5.56 29.41 36.46
C PRO A 443 4.83 28.81 37.67
N GLU A 444 4.17 29.66 38.47
CA GLU A 444 3.47 29.25 39.70
C GLU A 444 2.17 28.46 39.46
N THR A 445 1.62 28.50 38.24
CA THR A 445 0.29 27.93 37.93
C THR A 445 0.28 27.04 36.69
N THR A 446 1.46 26.67 36.17
CA THR A 446 1.60 25.84 34.97
C THR A 446 2.08 24.43 35.30
N LEU A 447 1.33 23.40 34.90
CA LEU A 447 1.76 22.00 34.99
C LEU A 447 2.27 21.54 33.62
N PHE A 448 3.45 20.93 33.60
CA PHE A 448 4.05 20.34 32.42
C PHE A 448 3.79 18.82 32.40
N ILE A 449 3.30 18.32 31.27
CA ILE A 449 3.14 16.89 31.00
C ILE A 449 4.17 16.49 29.95
N ILE A 450 5.16 15.67 30.32
CA ILE A 450 6.21 15.20 29.40
C ILE A 450 5.82 13.81 28.87
N ALA A 451 5.46 13.72 27.59
CA ALA A 451 5.04 12.48 26.94
C ALA A 451 6.12 11.94 26.00
N SER A 452 6.83 10.90 26.42
CA SER A 452 7.82 10.20 25.60
C SER A 452 8.00 8.76 26.07
N LYS A 453 7.71 7.80 25.17
CA LYS A 453 7.82 6.36 25.46
C LYS A 453 9.22 6.00 25.96
N SER A 454 10.27 6.30 25.19
CA SER A 454 11.67 6.02 25.57
C SER A 454 12.24 7.01 26.59
N PHE A 455 11.56 8.15 26.76
CA PHE A 455 12.11 9.36 27.39
C PHE A 455 13.39 9.87 26.71
N GLY A 456 13.74 9.34 25.53
CA GLY A 456 14.96 9.58 24.78
C GLY A 456 14.77 10.39 23.50
N THR A 457 13.52 10.67 23.12
CA THR A 457 13.19 11.45 21.92
C THR A 457 13.83 12.83 22.00
N LEU A 458 14.67 13.18 21.02
CA LEU A 458 15.50 14.38 21.04
C LEU A 458 14.68 15.64 21.24
N GLU A 459 13.64 15.83 20.43
CA GLU A 459 12.77 17.01 20.42
C GLU A 459 12.08 17.17 21.79
N THR A 460 11.47 16.11 22.29
CA THR A 460 10.80 16.10 23.60
C THR A 460 11.78 16.35 24.74
N GLN A 461 12.97 15.75 24.71
CA GLN A 461 13.98 15.96 25.75
C GLN A 461 14.49 17.41 25.78
N VAL A 462 14.78 17.98 24.61
CA VAL A 462 15.27 19.38 24.50
C VAL A 462 14.21 20.34 25.01
N ASN A 463 12.94 20.15 24.61
CA ASN A 463 11.83 20.97 25.09
C ASN A 463 11.59 20.79 26.59
N ALA A 464 11.61 19.55 27.11
CA ALA A 464 11.43 19.30 28.54
C ALA A 464 12.54 19.94 29.38
N LYS A 465 13.82 19.81 28.96
CA LYS A 465 14.96 20.47 29.63
C LYS A 465 14.84 22.00 29.60
N SER A 466 14.37 22.55 28.49
CA SER A 466 14.17 23.99 28.33
C SER A 466 13.01 24.50 29.19
N ALA A 467 11.87 23.79 29.24
CA ALA A 467 10.75 24.10 30.13
C ALA A 467 11.14 24.00 31.61
N ARG A 468 11.92 22.97 31.98
CA ARG A 468 12.47 22.82 33.33
C ARG A 468 13.41 23.98 33.69
N SER A 469 14.29 24.37 32.77
CA SER A 469 15.21 25.50 32.97
C SER A 469 14.43 26.81 33.13
N TRP A 470 13.45 27.06 32.26
CA TRP A 470 12.54 28.21 32.35
C TRP A 470 11.84 28.30 33.71
N PHE A 471 11.36 27.16 34.23
CA PHE A 471 10.70 27.09 35.54
C PHE A 471 11.69 27.40 36.66
N LEU A 472 12.87 26.75 36.66
CA LEU A 472 13.87 26.92 37.72
C LEU A 472 14.46 28.34 37.74
N GLU A 473 14.76 28.93 36.58
CA GLU A 473 15.28 30.29 36.47
C GLU A 473 14.31 31.34 37.06
N ARG A 474 13.00 31.09 36.98
CA ARG A 474 11.97 32.03 37.45
C ARG A 474 11.54 31.81 38.89
N THR A 475 11.71 30.60 39.41
CA THR A 475 11.16 30.21 40.72
C THR A 475 12.24 29.90 41.75
N GLY A 476 13.44 29.49 41.32
CA GLY A 476 14.50 28.97 42.18
C GLY A 476 14.12 27.67 42.93
N SER A 477 12.97 27.06 42.64
CA SER A 477 12.40 25.98 43.47
C SER A 477 12.64 24.61 42.85
N LEU A 478 13.66 23.90 43.34
CA LEU A 478 13.87 22.49 42.97
C LEU A 478 12.73 21.59 43.45
N GLU A 479 12.23 21.82 44.66
CA GLU A 479 11.08 21.09 45.22
C GLU A 479 9.79 21.33 44.43
N GLY A 480 9.67 22.49 43.76
CA GLY A 480 8.54 22.81 42.89
C GLY A 480 8.41 21.88 41.68
N ILE A 481 9.49 21.23 41.24
CA ILE A 481 9.45 20.31 40.09
C ILE A 481 8.42 19.19 40.30
N ALA A 482 8.36 18.60 41.49
CA ALA A 482 7.41 17.55 41.83
C ALA A 482 5.93 18.00 41.81
N LYS A 483 5.65 19.31 41.80
CA LYS A 483 4.28 19.86 41.70
C LYS A 483 3.92 20.36 40.30
N HIS A 484 4.93 20.57 39.47
CA HIS A 484 4.80 21.22 38.16
C HIS A 484 5.20 20.34 36.98
N PHE A 485 5.68 19.11 37.22
CA PHE A 485 6.04 18.17 36.16
C PHE A 485 5.51 16.77 36.44
N VAL A 486 4.84 16.20 35.44
CA VAL A 486 4.47 14.79 35.36
C VAL A 486 5.00 14.20 34.07
N ALA A 487 5.20 12.88 34.02
CA ALA A 487 5.69 12.22 32.82
C ALA A 487 4.92 10.96 32.46
N ILE A 488 4.80 10.73 31.16
CA ILE A 488 4.22 9.54 30.56
C ILE A 488 5.34 8.81 29.82
N THR A 489 5.77 7.67 30.36
CA THR A 489 6.97 6.98 29.85
C THR A 489 7.04 5.50 30.28
N THR A 490 7.80 4.69 29.55
CA THR A 490 8.26 3.36 30.02
C THR A 490 9.57 3.45 30.80
N ASN A 491 10.33 4.55 30.66
CA ASN A 491 11.70 4.68 31.16
C ASN A 491 11.76 5.42 32.50
N LEU A 492 11.42 4.70 33.58
CA LEU A 492 11.37 5.25 34.93
C LEU A 492 12.73 5.79 35.39
N SER A 493 13.84 5.17 35.01
CA SER A 493 15.19 5.61 35.37
C SER A 493 15.52 6.98 34.80
N ALA A 494 15.21 7.22 33.52
CA ALA A 494 15.44 8.52 32.89
C ALA A 494 14.54 9.62 33.46
N ALA A 495 13.28 9.30 33.77
CA ALA A 495 12.36 10.24 34.42
C ALA A 495 12.79 10.60 35.84
N LYS A 496 13.28 9.63 36.64
CA LYS A 496 13.87 9.89 37.96
C LYS A 496 15.12 10.76 37.85
N ALA A 497 15.99 10.50 36.86
CA ALA A 497 17.17 11.33 36.59
C ALA A 497 16.80 12.76 36.17
N PHE A 498 15.63 12.98 35.56
CA PHE A 498 15.08 14.31 35.28
C PHE A 498 14.58 15.04 36.54
N GLY A 499 14.41 14.32 37.65
CA GLY A 499 13.96 14.84 38.94
C GLY A 499 12.47 14.67 39.19
N LEU A 500 11.82 13.68 38.57
CA LEU A 500 10.39 13.40 38.75
C LEU A 500 10.16 12.32 39.81
N ASP A 501 9.19 12.58 40.68
CA ASP A 501 8.71 11.61 41.67
C ASP A 501 7.95 10.48 41.00
N GLU A 502 8.07 9.26 41.55
CA GLU A 502 7.42 8.07 41.02
C GLU A 502 5.88 8.20 40.99
N ALA A 503 5.31 8.94 41.95
CA ALA A 503 3.88 9.24 42.00
C ALA A 503 3.38 10.03 40.77
N ASN A 504 4.27 10.78 40.12
CA ASN A 504 4.02 11.61 38.94
C ASN A 504 4.32 10.90 37.61
N LEU A 505 4.68 9.62 37.67
CA LEU A 505 4.98 8.81 36.49
C LEU A 505 3.77 7.97 36.10
N PHE A 506 3.33 8.14 34.86
CA PHE A 506 2.28 7.34 34.25
C PHE A 506 2.90 6.37 33.25
N PRO A 507 2.64 5.06 33.36
CA PRO A 507 3.23 4.08 32.46
C PRO A 507 2.61 4.22 31.06
N LEU A 508 3.45 3.95 30.07
CA LEU A 508 3.04 3.56 28.72
C LEU A 508 3.58 2.16 28.48
N TRP A 509 2.86 1.28 27.81
CA TRP A 509 3.33 -0.10 27.58
C TRP A 509 3.99 -0.26 26.21
N ASP A 510 4.82 -1.29 26.06
CA ASP A 510 5.53 -1.59 24.82
C ASP A 510 4.59 -1.97 23.66
N TRP A 511 3.49 -2.67 23.95
CA TRP A 511 2.42 -3.02 23.02
C TRP A 511 1.50 -1.86 22.60
N VAL A 512 1.73 -0.66 23.15
CA VAL A 512 1.08 0.58 22.70
C VAL A 512 1.99 1.28 21.69
N GLY A 513 1.61 1.23 20.41
CA GLY A 513 2.24 2.01 19.36
C GLY A 513 2.00 3.51 19.55
N GLY A 514 2.96 4.36 19.19
CA GLY A 514 2.87 5.81 19.42
C GLY A 514 1.62 6.43 18.78
N ARG A 515 1.40 6.16 17.49
CA ARG A 515 0.23 6.62 16.73
C ARG A 515 -1.12 5.99 17.13
N PHE A 516 -1.10 5.06 18.09
CA PHE A 516 -2.29 4.42 18.70
C PHE A 516 -2.38 4.71 20.21
N SER A 517 -1.64 5.71 20.72
CA SER A 517 -1.40 5.86 22.16
C SER A 517 -2.38 6.79 22.89
N LEU A 518 -3.19 7.57 22.19
CA LEU A 518 -4.05 8.61 22.77
C LEU A 518 -5.05 8.09 23.81
N TRP A 519 -5.38 6.80 23.78
CA TRP A 519 -6.26 6.11 24.74
C TRP A 519 -5.58 5.82 26.10
N SER A 520 -4.25 5.89 26.14
CA SER A 520 -3.44 5.65 27.35
C SER A 520 -3.30 6.93 28.19
N ALA A 521 -2.32 6.96 29.09
CA ALA A 521 -1.93 8.18 29.81
C ALA A 521 -1.51 9.34 28.90
N VAL A 522 -1.17 9.09 27.62
CA VAL A 522 -1.01 10.13 26.59
C VAL A 522 -2.28 10.99 26.43
N GLY A 523 -3.45 10.43 26.72
CA GLY A 523 -4.74 11.13 26.74
C GLY A 523 -5.00 12.01 27.98
N LEU A 524 -4.04 12.16 28.90
CA LEU A 524 -4.19 13.06 30.06
C LEU A 524 -4.70 14.48 29.71
N PRO A 525 -4.13 15.22 28.74
CA PRO A 525 -4.69 16.52 28.33
C PRO A 525 -6.15 16.43 27.84
N ILE A 526 -6.55 15.34 27.19
CA ILE A 526 -7.95 15.12 26.79
C ILE A 526 -8.83 15.06 28.04
N LEU A 527 -8.47 14.19 28.98
CA LEU A 527 -9.17 14.03 30.25
C LEU A 527 -9.24 15.36 31.03
N MET A 528 -8.16 16.13 31.07
CA MET A 528 -8.14 17.46 31.72
C MET A 528 -9.09 18.47 31.05
N SER A 529 -9.39 18.31 29.76
CA SER A 529 -10.31 19.20 29.03
C SER A 529 -11.77 18.81 29.28
N ILE A 530 -12.14 17.57 28.96
CA ILE A 530 -13.54 17.11 28.91
C ILE A 530 -13.99 16.38 30.18
N GLY A 531 -13.11 16.28 31.17
CA GLY A 531 -13.37 15.64 32.45
C GLY A 531 -13.57 14.12 32.34
N LYS A 532 -13.73 13.47 33.50
CA LYS A 532 -13.90 12.02 33.59
C LYS A 532 -15.05 11.48 32.71
N GLN A 533 -16.24 12.07 32.81
CA GLN A 533 -17.42 11.58 32.09
C GLN A 533 -17.25 11.66 30.57
N GLY A 534 -16.69 12.77 30.06
CA GLY A 534 -16.39 12.92 28.65
C GLY A 534 -15.34 11.92 28.18
N PHE A 535 -14.29 11.69 28.97
CA PHE A 535 -13.24 10.72 28.65
C PHE A 535 -13.76 9.27 28.65
N GLU A 536 -14.60 8.90 29.63
CA GLU A 536 -15.25 7.57 29.65
C GLU A 536 -16.17 7.37 28.43
N ALA A 537 -16.93 8.39 28.03
CA ALA A 537 -17.76 8.34 26.83
C ALA A 537 -16.90 8.21 25.54
N PHE A 538 -15.76 8.90 25.48
CA PHE A 538 -14.78 8.79 24.41
C PHE A 538 -14.23 7.37 24.26
N LEU A 539 -13.79 6.76 25.37
CA LEU A 539 -13.35 5.36 25.39
C LEU A 539 -14.49 4.40 25.00
N ALA A 540 -15.70 4.64 25.49
CA ALA A 540 -16.87 3.81 25.21
C ALA A 540 -17.22 3.77 23.71
N GLY A 541 -17.21 4.91 23.03
CA GLY A 541 -17.46 4.95 21.57
C GLY A 541 -16.42 4.15 20.78
N ALA A 542 -15.15 4.26 21.16
CA ALA A 542 -14.09 3.47 20.55
C ALA A 542 -14.23 1.96 20.83
N LYS A 543 -14.66 1.58 22.05
CA LYS A 543 -14.97 0.18 22.42
C LYS A 543 -16.15 -0.40 21.64
N GLU A 544 -17.18 0.40 21.34
CA GLU A 544 -18.29 -0.04 20.48
C GLU A 544 -17.78 -0.44 19.10
N VAL A 545 -16.84 0.31 18.53
CA VAL A 545 -16.20 -0.03 17.25
C VAL A 545 -15.32 -1.27 17.37
N ASP A 546 -14.53 -1.43 18.44
CA ASP A 546 -13.76 -2.67 18.66
C ASP A 546 -14.67 -3.91 18.70
N THR A 547 -15.80 -3.79 19.40
CA THR A 547 -16.79 -4.87 19.54
C THR A 547 -17.43 -5.18 18.18
N HIS A 548 -17.82 -4.13 17.44
CA HIS A 548 -18.34 -4.26 16.07
C HIS A 548 -17.32 -4.94 15.16
N PHE A 549 -16.07 -4.48 15.17
CA PHE A 549 -15.01 -5.02 14.35
C PHE A 549 -14.77 -6.51 14.62
N ALA A 550 -14.83 -6.93 15.89
CA ALA A 550 -14.62 -8.32 16.28
C ALA A 550 -15.78 -9.27 15.91
N THR A 551 -17.02 -8.76 15.80
CA THR A 551 -18.22 -9.60 15.78
C THR A 551 -19.12 -9.43 14.56
N ALA A 552 -19.06 -8.29 13.87
CA ALA A 552 -19.92 -8.02 12.73
C ALA A 552 -19.53 -8.90 11.52
N PRO A 553 -20.52 -9.40 10.75
CA PRO A 553 -20.25 -10.12 9.51
C PRO A 553 -19.55 -9.19 8.51
N ALA A 554 -18.70 -9.74 7.64
CA ALA A 554 -17.86 -8.97 6.72
C ALA A 554 -18.64 -7.90 5.92
N ALA A 555 -19.83 -8.24 5.42
CA ALA A 555 -20.70 -7.35 4.66
C ALA A 555 -21.30 -6.17 5.46
N ALA A 556 -21.16 -6.16 6.80
CA ALA A 556 -21.60 -5.07 7.67
C ALA A 556 -20.46 -4.52 8.55
N ASN A 557 -19.24 -5.05 8.39
CA ASN A 557 -18.10 -4.68 9.21
C ASN A 557 -17.49 -3.37 8.68
N VAL A 558 -17.84 -2.23 9.29
CA VAL A 558 -17.54 -0.88 8.77
C VAL A 558 -16.04 -0.64 8.58
N PRO A 559 -15.15 -0.96 9.55
CA PRO A 559 -13.70 -0.83 9.32
C PRO A 559 -13.19 -1.70 8.17
N LEU A 560 -13.66 -2.95 8.06
CA LEU A 560 -13.26 -3.86 6.99
C LEU A 560 -13.72 -3.36 5.62
N LEU A 561 -14.99 -2.95 5.49
CA LEU A 561 -15.51 -2.37 4.25
C LEU A 561 -14.73 -1.11 3.85
N SER A 562 -14.43 -0.23 4.80
CA SER A 562 -13.62 0.96 4.57
C SER A 562 -12.24 0.60 4.01
N ALA A 563 -11.59 -0.43 4.57
CA ALA A 563 -10.29 -0.90 4.11
C ALA A 563 -10.34 -1.55 2.72
N LEU A 564 -11.37 -2.36 2.45
CA LEU A 564 -11.58 -3.01 1.16
C LEU A 564 -11.84 -2.00 0.04
N LEU A 565 -12.70 -1.02 0.28
CA LEU A 565 -13.00 0.05 -0.69
C LEU A 565 -11.78 0.95 -0.92
N ALA A 566 -11.01 1.25 0.12
CA ALA A 566 -9.74 1.97 -0.03
C ALA A 566 -8.73 1.16 -0.86
N THR A 567 -8.59 -0.15 -0.60
CA THR A 567 -7.74 -1.06 -1.38
C THR A 567 -8.17 -1.10 -2.85
N TRP A 568 -9.48 -1.16 -3.11
CA TRP A 568 -10.05 -1.07 -4.45
C TRP A 568 -9.59 0.21 -5.16
N ASN A 569 -9.78 1.36 -4.51
CA ASN A 569 -9.39 2.64 -5.08
C ASN A 569 -7.88 2.70 -5.37
N TYR A 570 -7.02 2.22 -4.47
CA TYR A 570 -5.57 2.38 -4.61
C TYR A 570 -4.95 1.39 -5.59
N ASN A 571 -5.34 0.11 -5.48
CA ASN A 571 -4.69 -0.98 -6.21
C ASN A 571 -5.33 -1.27 -7.56
N PHE A 572 -6.62 -0.96 -7.74
CA PHE A 572 -7.36 -1.31 -8.95
C PHE A 572 -7.78 -0.08 -9.75
N LEU A 573 -8.27 0.98 -9.10
CA LEU A 573 -8.59 2.25 -9.77
C LEU A 573 -7.38 3.20 -9.86
N GLY A 574 -6.26 2.85 -9.25
CA GLY A 574 -5.01 3.60 -9.36
C GLY A 574 -4.99 4.93 -8.60
N ALA A 575 -5.93 5.17 -7.67
CA ALA A 575 -5.94 6.38 -6.85
C ALA A 575 -4.69 6.44 -5.95
N ARG A 576 -3.82 7.42 -6.20
CA ARG A 576 -2.56 7.61 -5.45
C ARG A 576 -2.65 8.70 -4.39
N SER A 577 -3.87 9.16 -4.10
CA SER A 577 -4.14 10.24 -3.16
C SER A 577 -5.46 10.01 -2.41
N LEU A 578 -5.45 10.27 -1.11
CA LEU A 578 -6.63 10.31 -0.25
C LEU A 578 -6.80 11.71 0.34
N ALA A 579 -7.93 12.35 0.02
CA ALA A 579 -8.32 13.63 0.62
C ALA A 579 -9.27 13.41 1.80
N VAL A 580 -8.91 13.89 3.00
CA VAL A 580 -9.81 13.92 4.17
C VAL A 580 -10.38 15.33 4.31
N LEU A 581 -11.68 15.47 4.06
CA LEU A 581 -12.35 16.76 3.97
C LEU A 581 -13.35 16.90 5.13
N ALA A 582 -12.92 17.60 6.19
CA ALA A 582 -13.72 17.80 7.39
C ALA A 582 -14.63 19.03 7.25
N TYR A 583 -15.93 18.83 7.15
CA TYR A 583 -16.95 19.89 7.17
C TYR A 583 -17.38 20.19 8.61
N ASP A 584 -16.38 20.46 9.44
CA ASP A 584 -16.48 21.02 10.79
C ASP A 584 -15.11 21.63 11.12
N GLU A 585 -15.06 22.91 11.50
CA GLU A 585 -13.79 23.60 11.74
C GLU A 585 -13.05 23.05 12.97
N ARG A 586 -13.76 22.46 13.94
CA ARG A 586 -13.16 21.85 15.14
C ARG A 586 -12.33 20.61 14.78
N LEU A 587 -12.62 19.98 13.64
CA LEU A 587 -11.89 18.82 13.11
C LEU A 587 -10.70 19.20 12.20
N LYS A 588 -10.22 20.45 12.23
CA LYS A 588 -9.10 20.90 11.37
C LYS A 588 -7.82 20.06 11.47
N LEU A 589 -7.55 19.45 12.62
CA LEU A 589 -6.37 18.61 12.87
C LEU A 589 -6.60 17.12 12.55
N LEU A 590 -7.80 16.74 12.10
CA LEU A 590 -8.10 15.35 11.79
C LEU A 590 -7.22 14.82 10.64
N PRO A 591 -7.00 15.57 9.54
CA PRO A 591 -6.06 15.15 8.50
C PRO A 591 -4.65 14.93 9.05
N ASP A 592 -4.12 15.81 9.90
CA ASP A 592 -2.76 15.70 10.46
C ASP A 592 -2.60 14.43 11.33
N TYR A 593 -3.61 14.12 12.15
CA TYR A 593 -3.65 12.88 12.91
C TYR A 593 -3.69 11.64 12.00
N LEU A 594 -4.57 11.65 10.99
CA LEU A 594 -4.71 10.52 10.07
C LEU A 594 -3.49 10.34 9.16
N GLN A 595 -2.76 11.40 8.84
CA GLN A 595 -1.48 11.31 8.14
C GLN A 595 -0.51 10.42 8.91
N GLN A 596 -0.34 10.66 10.20
CA GLN A 596 0.51 9.78 11.00
C GLN A 596 -0.09 8.38 11.11
N LEU A 597 -1.37 8.27 11.46
CA LEU A 597 -2.02 6.98 11.69
C LEU A 597 -1.94 6.07 10.45
N GLU A 598 -2.29 6.56 9.26
CA GLU A 598 -2.32 5.76 8.04
C GLU A 598 -0.94 5.68 7.36
N MET A 599 -0.24 6.81 7.16
CA MET A 599 1.01 6.83 6.36
C MET A 599 2.19 6.22 7.12
N GLU A 600 2.36 6.49 8.42
CA GLU A 600 3.44 5.87 9.20
C GLU A 600 3.20 4.37 9.41
N SER A 601 1.92 3.95 9.50
CA SER A 601 1.55 2.54 9.61
C SER A 601 1.77 1.77 8.30
N ASN A 602 1.18 2.26 7.22
CA ASN A 602 1.02 1.48 6.00
C ASN A 602 1.89 1.97 4.83
N GLY A 603 2.67 3.03 4.99
CA GLY A 603 3.69 3.50 4.04
C GLY A 603 4.92 2.61 4.00
N LYS A 604 4.72 1.31 3.71
CA LYS A 604 5.75 0.26 3.75
C LYS A 604 6.08 -0.25 2.35
N SER A 605 7.31 -0.75 2.20
CA SER A 605 7.85 -1.31 0.95
C SER A 605 8.19 -2.80 1.05
N VAL A 606 8.02 -3.41 2.23
CA VAL A 606 8.41 -4.79 2.53
C VAL A 606 7.26 -5.49 3.25
N ASN A 607 6.97 -6.73 2.87
CA ASN A 607 5.95 -7.58 3.47
C ASN A 607 6.45 -8.24 4.78
N ARG A 608 5.60 -9.01 5.43
CA ARG A 608 5.92 -9.71 6.69
C ARG A 608 6.99 -10.79 6.55
N ALA A 609 7.22 -11.29 5.34
CA ALA A 609 8.29 -12.25 5.03
C ALA A 609 9.66 -11.58 4.76
N GLY A 610 9.73 -10.24 4.77
CA GLY A 610 10.97 -9.51 4.48
C GLY A 610 11.22 -9.29 2.99
N GLU A 611 10.22 -9.50 2.13
CA GLU A 611 10.30 -9.37 0.68
C GLU A 611 9.66 -8.05 0.22
N ARG A 612 10.14 -7.50 -0.89
CA ARG A 612 9.59 -6.25 -1.43
C ARG A 612 8.15 -6.48 -1.92
N VAL A 613 7.23 -5.59 -1.56
CA VAL A 613 5.85 -5.63 -2.06
C VAL A 613 5.81 -5.27 -3.56
N ASP A 614 4.96 -5.96 -4.32
CA ASP A 614 4.75 -5.79 -5.76
C ASP A 614 3.57 -4.86 -6.11
N CYS A 615 2.88 -4.34 -5.08
CA CYS A 615 1.74 -3.45 -5.21
C CYS A 615 1.96 -2.11 -4.49
N ALA A 616 1.08 -1.16 -4.77
CA ALA A 616 1.00 0.09 -4.01
C ALA A 616 0.47 -0.17 -2.59
N THR A 617 1.07 0.43 -1.58
CA THR A 617 0.53 0.46 -0.21
C THR A 617 -0.18 1.80 0.04
N MET A 618 0.04 2.43 1.19
CA MET A 618 -0.65 3.66 1.56
C MET A 618 -0.35 4.83 0.60
N PRO A 619 -1.36 5.46 -0.02
CA PRO A 619 -1.17 6.69 -0.79
C PRO A 619 -0.90 7.91 0.10
N ILE A 620 -0.62 9.05 -0.53
CA ILE A 620 -0.47 10.32 0.18
C ILE A 620 -1.83 10.75 0.73
N LEU A 621 -1.91 10.91 2.05
CA LEU A 621 -3.06 11.47 2.76
C LEU A 621 -2.86 12.95 2.99
N TRP A 622 -3.87 13.75 2.66
CA TRP A 622 -3.89 15.19 2.90
C TRP A 622 -5.32 15.67 3.05
N GLY A 623 -5.52 16.95 3.35
CA GLY A 623 -6.87 17.49 3.46
C GLY A 623 -6.93 18.77 4.27
N GLY A 624 -8.12 19.06 4.77
CA GLY A 624 -8.40 20.28 5.52
C GLY A 624 -9.88 20.46 5.76
N THR A 625 -10.26 21.66 6.22
CA THR A 625 -11.66 21.96 6.51
C THR A 625 -12.41 22.43 5.28
N GLY A 626 -13.63 21.92 5.11
CA GLY A 626 -14.64 22.54 4.27
C GLY A 626 -15.18 23.81 4.95
N THR A 627 -15.43 24.91 4.25
CA THR A 627 -15.34 25.11 2.79
C THR A 627 -13.99 25.68 2.33
N LYS A 628 -13.01 25.91 3.22
CA LYS A 628 -11.71 26.51 2.87
C LYS A 628 -11.00 25.75 1.74
N GLY A 629 -11.00 24.42 1.80
CA GLY A 629 -10.43 23.57 0.74
C GLY A 629 -11.02 23.83 -0.65
N GLN A 630 -12.30 24.20 -0.72
CA GLN A 630 -12.98 24.51 -1.99
C GLN A 630 -12.34 25.69 -2.73
N HIS A 631 -11.77 26.62 -1.97
CA HIS A 631 -11.12 27.83 -2.48
C HIS A 631 -9.60 27.71 -2.55
N ALA A 632 -9.05 26.51 -2.38
CA ALA A 632 -7.62 26.26 -2.43
C ALA A 632 -7.26 25.21 -3.48
N TYR A 633 -7.79 23.99 -3.34
CA TYR A 633 -7.31 22.82 -4.10
C TYR A 633 -8.43 21.99 -4.75
N HIS A 634 -9.71 22.30 -4.51
CA HIS A 634 -10.80 21.57 -5.17
C HIS A 634 -10.80 21.73 -6.70
N GLN A 635 -10.18 22.78 -7.24
CA GLN A 635 -9.91 22.89 -8.68
C GLN A 635 -9.17 21.64 -9.21
N MET A 636 -8.13 21.21 -8.50
CA MET A 636 -7.39 19.99 -8.84
C MET A 636 -8.27 18.74 -8.65
N LEU A 637 -9.09 18.69 -7.60
CA LEU A 637 -9.99 17.56 -7.35
C LEU A 637 -11.11 17.43 -8.40
N HIS A 638 -11.47 18.50 -9.13
CA HIS A 638 -12.54 18.44 -10.14
C HIS A 638 -12.04 18.32 -11.58
N GLN A 639 -10.91 18.94 -11.89
CA GLN A 639 -10.41 19.06 -13.26
C GLN A 639 -8.94 18.67 -13.42
N GLY A 640 -8.30 18.20 -12.34
CA GLY A 640 -6.93 17.69 -12.38
C GLY A 640 -6.84 16.32 -13.07
N THR A 641 -5.61 15.89 -13.33
CA THR A 641 -5.31 14.66 -14.09
C THR A 641 -4.93 13.47 -13.20
N HIS A 642 -4.98 13.64 -11.88
CA HIS A 642 -4.58 12.60 -10.93
C HIS A 642 -5.81 11.92 -10.33
N GLU A 643 -5.77 10.58 -10.31
CA GLU A 643 -6.78 9.78 -9.61
C GLU A 643 -6.65 9.94 -8.09
N PHE A 644 -7.78 10.18 -7.44
CA PHE A 644 -7.88 10.34 -6.00
C PHE A 644 -9.17 9.71 -5.47
N THR A 645 -9.23 9.56 -4.15
CA THR A 645 -10.47 9.30 -3.42
C THR A 645 -10.58 10.29 -2.26
N ALA A 646 -11.79 10.52 -1.75
CA ALA A 646 -12.03 11.46 -0.67
C ALA A 646 -12.99 10.94 0.40
N ASP A 647 -12.68 11.21 1.66
CA ASP A 647 -13.56 11.00 2.80
C ASP A 647 -14.12 12.36 3.25
N PHE A 648 -15.43 12.53 3.14
CA PHE A 648 -16.16 13.69 3.63
C PHE A 648 -16.64 13.42 5.05
N ILE A 649 -16.13 14.17 6.03
CA ILE A 649 -16.54 14.06 7.43
C ILE A 649 -17.48 15.22 7.76
N ILE A 650 -18.71 14.90 8.16
CA ILE A 650 -19.78 15.88 8.38
C ILE A 650 -20.33 15.70 9.80
N VAL A 651 -20.72 16.79 10.44
CA VAL A 651 -21.43 16.78 11.73
C VAL A 651 -22.87 17.23 11.48
N ALA A 652 -23.85 16.36 11.76
CA ALA A 652 -25.25 16.61 11.44
C ALA A 652 -25.88 17.68 12.35
N GLN A 653 -25.67 17.54 13.66
CA GLN A 653 -26.18 18.49 14.65
C GLN A 653 -25.04 19.34 15.19
N ASP A 654 -25.23 20.65 15.13
CA ASP A 654 -24.32 21.61 15.72
C ASP A 654 -25.07 22.43 16.78
N GLU A 655 -24.40 22.70 17.92
CA GLU A 655 -25.01 23.34 19.08
C GLU A 655 -25.00 24.88 18.99
N HIS A 656 -24.43 25.44 17.92
CA HIS A 656 -24.38 26.88 17.70
C HIS A 656 -25.73 27.46 17.24
N ASN A 657 -26.03 28.68 17.67
CA ASN A 657 -27.29 29.40 17.33
C ASN A 657 -27.33 30.00 15.90
N TYR A 658 -26.63 29.39 14.93
CA TYR A 658 -26.50 29.91 13.55
C TYR A 658 -26.91 28.86 12.49
N PRO A 659 -28.20 28.52 12.39
CA PRO A 659 -28.66 27.44 11.50
C PRO A 659 -28.39 27.69 10.01
N GLU A 660 -28.38 28.94 9.56
CA GLU A 660 -28.05 29.28 8.18
C GLU A 660 -26.61 28.92 7.82
N HIS A 661 -25.65 29.22 8.71
CA HIS A 661 -24.24 28.86 8.51
C HIS A 661 -24.08 27.35 8.39
N HIS A 662 -24.73 26.60 9.29
CA HIS A 662 -24.67 25.14 9.30
C HIS A 662 -25.29 24.54 8.04
N ASN A 663 -26.48 25.01 7.64
CA ASN A 663 -27.14 24.53 6.43
C ASN A 663 -26.29 24.78 5.17
N TRP A 664 -25.65 25.93 5.04
CA TRP A 664 -24.73 26.19 3.93
C TRP A 664 -23.48 25.30 3.98
N LEU A 665 -22.93 25.04 5.16
CA LEU A 665 -21.80 24.13 5.32
C LEU A 665 -22.16 22.71 4.84
N LEU A 666 -23.30 22.19 5.29
CA LEU A 666 -23.82 20.87 4.89
C LEU A 666 -24.15 20.81 3.39
N ALA A 667 -24.80 21.84 2.85
CA ALA A 667 -25.11 21.93 1.41
C ALA A 667 -23.83 21.88 0.56
N ASN A 668 -22.78 22.58 1.01
CA ASN A 668 -21.47 22.55 0.37
C ASN A 668 -20.78 21.19 0.48
N ALA A 669 -20.89 20.48 1.60
CA ALA A 669 -20.35 19.13 1.75
C ALA A 669 -20.99 18.16 0.75
N LEU A 670 -22.32 18.14 0.76
CA LEU A 670 -23.11 17.26 -0.10
C LEU A 670 -22.93 17.61 -1.58
N GLY A 671 -22.99 18.90 -1.92
CA GLY A 671 -22.79 19.39 -3.29
C GLY A 671 -21.41 19.04 -3.86
N GLN A 672 -20.34 19.17 -3.07
CA GLN A 672 -18.99 18.79 -3.50
C GLN A 672 -18.87 17.27 -3.67
N SER A 673 -19.37 16.48 -2.72
CA SER A 673 -19.38 15.01 -2.86
C SER A 673 -20.18 14.54 -4.09
N GLN A 674 -21.28 15.24 -4.42
CA GLN A 674 -22.09 14.97 -5.60
C GLN A 674 -21.36 15.34 -6.88
N ALA A 675 -20.71 16.51 -6.94
CA ALA A 675 -19.95 16.96 -8.10
C ALA A 675 -18.80 16.00 -8.43
N MET A 676 -18.05 15.53 -7.42
CA MET A 676 -16.98 14.55 -7.59
C MET A 676 -17.48 13.20 -8.13
N ALA A 677 -18.66 12.75 -7.70
CA ALA A 677 -19.21 11.48 -8.15
C ALA A 677 -19.88 11.55 -9.54
N ILE A 678 -20.65 12.62 -9.81
CA ILE A 678 -21.53 12.72 -10.97
C ILE A 678 -20.88 13.47 -12.13
N GLY A 679 -20.06 14.48 -11.84
CA GLY A 679 -19.50 15.39 -12.83
C GLY A 679 -20.53 16.30 -13.51
N HIS A 680 -20.03 17.07 -14.47
CA HIS A 680 -20.82 17.92 -15.36
C HIS A 680 -20.11 18.00 -16.72
N LEU A 681 -20.79 17.53 -17.78
CA LEU A 681 -20.31 17.66 -19.15
C LEU A 681 -21.10 18.78 -19.84
N PRO A 682 -20.49 19.95 -20.08
CA PRO A 682 -21.13 21.07 -20.76
C PRO A 682 -21.21 20.82 -22.28
N ALA A 683 -21.74 21.79 -23.03
CA ALA A 683 -21.71 21.76 -24.49
C ALA A 683 -20.26 21.70 -25.04
N GLU A 684 -20.07 21.11 -26.23
CA GLU A 684 -18.74 20.85 -26.82
C GLU A 684 -17.88 22.12 -27.00
N ASN A 685 -18.49 23.30 -27.10
CA ASN A 685 -17.79 24.57 -27.22
C ASN A 685 -17.30 25.15 -25.88
N GLU A 686 -17.54 24.48 -24.75
CA GLU A 686 -17.14 24.91 -23.41
C GLU A 686 -16.29 23.87 -22.64
N PRO A 687 -15.25 23.26 -23.25
CA PRO A 687 -14.53 22.13 -22.65
C PRO A 687 -13.86 22.48 -21.30
N HIS A 688 -13.50 23.75 -21.08
CA HIS A 688 -12.91 24.22 -19.81
C HIS A 688 -13.89 24.20 -18.63
N LYS A 689 -15.21 24.07 -18.86
CA LYS A 689 -16.23 23.96 -17.81
C LYS A 689 -16.55 22.50 -17.47
N ALA A 690 -15.91 21.53 -18.12
CA ALA A 690 -16.15 20.12 -17.88
C ALA A 690 -15.58 19.67 -16.54
N VAL A 691 -16.37 18.92 -15.77
CA VAL A 691 -15.96 18.20 -14.57
C VAL A 691 -16.24 16.73 -14.83
N ALA A 692 -15.20 15.90 -14.84
CA ALA A 692 -15.30 14.52 -15.32
C ALA A 692 -16.23 13.65 -14.46
N GLY A 693 -16.23 13.87 -13.14
CA GLY A 693 -16.94 13.01 -12.19
C GLY A 693 -16.25 11.65 -12.01
N ASN A 694 -17.00 10.63 -11.58
CA ASN A 694 -16.53 9.27 -11.33
C ASN A 694 -15.40 9.14 -10.27
N HIS A 695 -15.22 10.12 -9.41
CA HIS A 695 -14.31 9.99 -8.27
C HIS A 695 -15.00 9.29 -7.10
N SER A 696 -14.37 8.23 -6.59
CA SER A 696 -14.84 7.49 -5.42
C SER A 696 -14.78 8.35 -4.16
N THR A 697 -15.90 8.50 -3.46
CA THR A 697 -15.95 9.23 -2.18
C THR A 697 -16.72 8.44 -1.12
N THR A 698 -16.33 8.63 0.14
CA THR A 698 -17.08 8.18 1.32
C THR A 698 -17.70 9.39 1.99
N THR A 699 -18.94 9.30 2.42
CA THR A 699 -19.56 10.32 3.28
C THR A 699 -19.77 9.75 4.68
N ILE A 700 -19.16 10.36 5.68
CA ILE A 700 -19.21 9.95 7.08
C ILE A 700 -19.90 11.07 7.85
N VAL A 701 -21.09 10.79 8.40
CA VAL A 701 -21.91 11.78 9.10
C VAL A 701 -22.00 11.39 10.57
N LEU A 702 -21.41 12.20 11.44
CA LEU A 702 -21.56 12.08 12.89
C LEU A 702 -22.88 12.74 13.29
N ASP A 703 -23.69 12.09 14.13
CA ASP A 703 -24.94 12.68 14.63
C ASP A 703 -24.67 14.02 15.34
N ALA A 704 -23.60 14.06 16.14
CA ALA A 704 -23.04 15.25 16.78
C ALA A 704 -21.53 15.05 17.00
N LEU A 705 -20.76 16.14 17.09
CA LEU A 705 -19.36 16.08 17.48
C LEU A 705 -19.23 15.98 19.00
N ALA A 706 -19.44 14.78 19.52
CA ALA A 706 -19.38 14.46 20.94
C ALA A 706 -18.30 13.40 21.24
N PRO A 707 -17.87 13.25 22.52
CA PRO A 707 -16.77 12.35 22.86
C PRO A 707 -16.97 10.93 22.33
N ARG A 708 -18.17 10.35 22.48
CA ARG A 708 -18.49 9.01 21.98
C ARG A 708 -18.26 8.88 20.47
N GLN A 709 -18.84 9.77 19.66
CA GLN A 709 -18.73 9.74 18.20
C GLN A 709 -17.29 9.98 17.74
N LEU A 710 -16.56 10.91 18.36
CA LEU A 710 -15.16 11.12 17.99
C LEU A 710 -14.30 9.88 18.32
N GLY A 711 -14.51 9.26 19.48
CA GLY A 711 -13.84 8.01 19.85
C GLY A 711 -14.12 6.89 18.85
N ALA A 712 -15.37 6.73 18.44
CA ALA A 712 -15.77 5.77 17.42
C ALA A 712 -15.15 6.06 16.03
N LEU A 713 -15.12 7.31 15.61
CA LEU A 713 -14.50 7.71 14.34
C LEU A 713 -13.03 7.32 14.30
N LEU A 714 -12.26 7.69 15.33
CA LEU A 714 -10.82 7.39 15.38
C LEU A 714 -10.55 5.88 15.44
N ALA A 715 -11.32 5.13 16.24
CA ALA A 715 -11.20 3.66 16.29
C ALA A 715 -11.55 2.99 14.95
N THR A 716 -12.49 3.56 14.19
CA THR A 716 -12.82 3.06 12.85
C THR A 716 -11.63 3.17 11.90
N TYR A 717 -10.93 4.31 11.92
CA TYR A 717 -9.70 4.49 11.14
C TYR A 717 -8.55 3.60 11.61
N GLU A 718 -8.40 3.36 12.92
CA GLU A 718 -7.38 2.43 13.44
C GLU A 718 -7.57 1.01 12.91
N HIS A 719 -8.82 0.50 12.93
CA HIS A 719 -9.12 -0.82 12.39
C HIS A 719 -9.07 -0.87 10.86
N LYS A 720 -9.43 0.21 10.16
CA LYS A 720 -9.22 0.36 8.70
C LYS A 720 -7.73 0.17 8.37
N VAL A 721 -6.84 0.86 9.09
CA VAL A 721 -5.38 0.75 8.93
C VAL A 721 -4.90 -0.67 9.14
N PHE A 722 -5.36 -1.33 10.20
CA PHE A 722 -5.02 -2.73 10.46
C PHE A 722 -5.45 -3.64 9.30
N CYS A 723 -6.70 -3.51 8.83
CA CYS A 723 -7.22 -4.34 7.75
C CYS A 723 -6.42 -4.16 6.45
N GLN A 724 -6.09 -2.93 6.09
CA GLN A 724 -5.25 -2.66 4.91
C GLN A 724 -3.85 -3.27 5.05
N GLY A 725 -3.24 -3.16 6.23
CA GLY A 725 -1.96 -3.80 6.52
C GLY A 725 -2.00 -5.32 6.32
N ALA A 726 -3.06 -5.96 6.83
CA ALA A 726 -3.29 -7.39 6.66
C ALA A 726 -3.52 -7.79 5.20
N ILE A 727 -4.25 -6.98 4.41
CA ILE A 727 -4.50 -7.21 2.98
C ILE A 727 -3.21 -7.14 2.16
N TRP A 728 -2.37 -6.14 2.44
CA TRP A 728 -1.08 -5.95 1.77
C TRP A 728 0.05 -6.83 2.32
N ASP A 729 -0.23 -7.62 3.36
CA ASP A 729 0.75 -8.44 4.08
C ASP A 729 1.96 -7.63 4.58
N ILE A 730 1.72 -6.42 5.11
CA ILE A 730 2.75 -5.53 5.68
C ILE A 730 2.62 -5.43 7.20
N ASN A 731 3.68 -4.98 7.87
CA ASN A 731 3.61 -4.68 9.30
C ASN A 731 3.15 -3.22 9.52
N SER A 732 1.91 -3.02 9.97
CA SER A 732 1.37 -1.68 10.27
C SER A 732 1.96 -1.02 11.54
N PHE A 733 2.76 -1.73 12.31
CA PHE A 733 3.07 -1.37 13.70
C PHE A 733 4.52 -0.96 13.97
N ASP A 734 5.41 -1.15 12.98
CA ASP A 734 6.78 -0.63 13.02
C ASP A 734 6.93 0.70 12.24
N GLN A 735 8.13 1.28 12.26
CA GLN A 735 8.46 2.52 11.54
C GLN A 735 9.96 2.68 11.23
N TRP A 736 10.63 1.64 10.72
CA TRP A 736 12.09 1.66 10.48
C TRP A 736 12.58 2.80 9.57
N GLY A 737 11.71 3.32 8.69
CA GLY A 737 12.03 4.40 7.75
C GLY A 737 12.49 5.71 8.40
N VAL A 738 12.19 5.96 9.69
CA VAL A 738 12.56 7.21 10.37
C VAL A 738 13.97 7.20 10.97
N GLU A 739 14.62 6.04 11.08
CA GLU A 739 15.86 5.88 11.85
C GLU A 739 17.12 6.39 11.12
N LEU A 740 17.13 6.39 9.79
CA LEU A 740 18.29 6.89 9.03
C LEU A 740 18.48 8.40 9.25
N GLY A 741 17.41 9.18 9.18
CA GLY A 741 17.46 10.63 9.40
C GLY A 741 17.99 10.98 10.79
N LYS A 742 17.53 10.27 11.83
CA LYS A 742 18.00 10.45 13.21
C LYS A 742 19.51 10.20 13.35
N ARG A 743 20.00 9.09 12.79
CA ARG A 743 21.44 8.73 12.83
C ARG A 743 22.31 9.75 12.08
N LEU A 744 21.82 10.30 10.97
CA LEU A 744 22.56 11.31 10.20
C LEU A 744 22.59 12.69 10.89
N ALA A 745 21.58 13.01 11.70
CA ALA A 745 21.48 14.31 12.37
C ALA A 745 22.53 14.54 13.47
N GLU A 746 22.92 13.50 14.23
CA GLU A 746 23.89 13.62 15.33
C GLU A 746 25.27 14.18 14.91
N PRO A 747 25.97 13.63 13.90
CA PRO A 747 27.26 14.18 13.47
C PRO A 747 27.11 15.59 12.87
N ILE A 748 26.00 15.87 12.17
CA ILE A 748 25.68 17.21 11.64
C ILE A 748 25.54 18.22 12.79
N TYR A 749 24.80 17.86 13.85
CA TYR A 749 24.67 18.67 15.06
C TYR A 749 26.04 18.90 15.72
N ALA A 750 26.84 17.84 15.88
CA ALA A 750 28.16 17.95 16.49
C ALA A 750 29.05 18.98 15.78
N GLN A 751 29.05 18.95 14.43
CA GLN A 751 29.75 19.92 13.60
C GLN A 751 29.18 21.35 13.74
N LEU A 752 27.86 21.51 13.70
CA LEU A 752 27.20 22.82 13.82
C LEU A 752 27.35 23.46 15.21
N ALA A 753 27.57 22.64 16.24
CA ALA A 753 27.83 23.05 17.62
C ALA A 753 29.33 23.25 17.91
N GLY A 754 30.21 23.07 16.92
CA GLY A 754 31.64 23.33 17.05
C GLY A 754 32.43 22.25 17.80
N HIS A 755 31.89 21.04 17.93
CA HIS A 755 32.64 19.91 18.50
C HIS A 755 33.75 19.49 17.52
N THR A 756 35.01 19.65 17.93
CA THR A 756 36.19 19.37 17.10
C THR A 756 36.53 17.88 17.06
N GLY A 757 36.97 17.37 15.90
CA GLY A 757 37.64 16.06 15.80
C GLY A 757 36.87 14.94 15.08
N GLN A 758 35.69 15.20 14.49
CA GLN A 758 35.03 14.21 13.64
C GLN A 758 35.43 14.39 12.16
N PRO A 759 35.84 13.33 11.45
CA PRO A 759 36.09 13.39 10.01
C PRO A 759 34.82 13.79 9.25
N ALA A 760 34.98 14.47 8.11
CA ALA A 760 33.87 14.81 7.23
C ALA A 760 33.29 13.52 6.63
N THR A 761 32.18 13.05 7.18
CA THR A 761 31.43 11.88 6.71
C THR A 761 30.26 12.22 5.78
N GLN A 762 30.05 13.51 5.53
CA GLN A 762 28.92 14.03 4.76
C GLN A 762 29.25 14.05 3.27
N ASP A 763 28.23 13.95 2.42
CA ASP A 763 28.39 14.22 1.00
C ASP A 763 28.79 15.69 0.75
N LEU A 764 29.31 15.97 -0.44
CA LEU A 764 29.85 17.28 -0.79
C LEU A 764 28.81 18.40 -0.67
N VAL A 765 27.55 18.14 -1.01
CA VAL A 765 26.49 19.16 -0.96
C VAL A 765 26.16 19.49 0.48
N THR A 766 25.94 18.48 1.31
CA THR A 766 25.69 18.66 2.75
C THR A 766 26.86 19.36 3.44
N GLN A 767 28.10 19.02 3.09
CA GLN A 767 29.28 19.68 3.66
C GLN A 767 29.36 21.16 3.26
N HIS A 768 29.10 21.51 2.00
CA HIS A 768 29.07 22.91 1.58
C HIS A 768 27.99 23.73 2.29
N LEU A 769 26.82 23.13 2.53
CA LEU A 769 25.75 23.76 3.31
C LEU A 769 26.16 23.96 4.77
N LEU A 770 26.80 22.97 5.39
CA LEU A 770 27.34 23.08 6.74
C LEU A 770 28.34 24.22 6.87
N ASP A 771 29.26 24.35 5.91
CA ASP A 771 30.27 25.40 5.90
C ASP A 771 29.63 26.78 5.69
N HIS A 772 28.63 26.88 4.80
CA HIS A 772 27.85 28.10 4.62
C HIS A 772 27.15 28.52 5.92
N LEU A 773 26.48 27.59 6.60
CA LEU A 773 25.76 27.85 7.86
C LEU A 773 26.72 28.23 9.00
N LYS A 774 27.86 27.55 9.13
CA LYS A 774 28.90 27.87 10.13
C LYS A 774 29.44 29.30 9.94
N ASN A 775 29.62 29.74 8.70
CA ASN A 775 30.08 31.09 8.40
C ASN A 775 29.07 32.18 8.77
N LYS A 776 27.77 31.85 8.84
CA LYS A 776 26.70 32.79 9.24
C LYS A 776 26.49 32.87 10.75
N LYS A 777 26.96 31.89 11.52
CA LYS A 777 26.87 31.87 13.00
C LYS A 777 27.99 32.67 13.69
N ARG A 778 28.93 33.25 12.94
CA ARG A 778 30.01 34.08 13.47
C ARG A 778 29.55 35.50 13.75
#